data_AF-A0A8H4QDV1-F1
#
_entry.id   AF-A0A8H4QDV1-F1
#
_cell.length_a   1.000
_cell.length_b   1.000
_cell.length_c   1.000
_cell.angle_alpha   90.00
_cell.angle_beta   90.00
_cell.angle_gamma   90.00
#
_symmetry.space_group_name_H-M   'P 1'
#
loop_
_entity.id
_entity.type
_entity.pdbx_description
1 polymer ?
#
loop_
_entity_poly.entity_id
_entity_poly.type
_entity_poly.pdbx_seq_one_letter_code
_entity_poly.pdbx_strand_id
1 'polypeptide(L)'
;MAGGEPELFVAIAALAVSIVALMATFMQVIQQYYASASGYSKCNEKVMGGWAKTKSRRFSWDELRYEVQFDAPVIFVSPPTNKRGPVPDAPIFVLDGTEQSKTATDTTSNLDESKEKTAKERIHTADNERASWLVLLNAVQEMEAKSAAWQKYQYDRLNSLGPPRVDRPELPSKPPTFADHHSFAVVVQRKRKTWDTMPSSVSRPYATTTICHLVEMMAALGVYWKEFDRNVDRYRAEGNGFMLMGERLSDLGLIFSFQVYGKYRFERSRVIPVDDVKELCFGFVPTVYREIVDHSRLGGPSDEPWDFAFLHGYLHMATRRDISETLIAIGCNKNTVRRFTHESGKTAHLFPLSFEILGMIARTFHIRNSCFTYLPNPTPDRWKEKSFSLRKMLGAFGSRIQNDISGSPRNAAVRSRIARHVKDILRYQGASQCLVRLQALHSALDDADEVLTARVSDGRRSIADEPQAGDAYAWDSGSERAQKLRRRMVLNVLRYHIQEVVRLLNKSLETQPLQVPEQSPTSPTSRRRASLDGDRGPFENINESSPDEVHIAFMDVYFGVIRGQVVNLARESVKRKLDRQQEAEPRHQASFGGRTRRNSGDTSSSLAVLDDAGPAVSGPDEPQDGDGLGSADGDQEGEMTSLANEPVGENFWAMKRSRSF
;
A
#
# COMPACT_ATOMS: atom_id res chain seq x y z
N MET A 1 33.79 -87.11 -42.14
CA MET A 1 33.61 -86.70 -40.73
C MET A 1 34.84 -85.91 -40.30
N ALA A 2 34.78 -84.57 -40.36
CA ALA A 2 35.68 -83.61 -39.72
C ALA A 2 35.21 -82.20 -40.18
N GLY A 3 34.70 -81.37 -39.25
CA GLY A 3 34.22 -80.02 -39.59
C GLY A 3 33.38 -79.29 -38.53
N GLY A 4 32.95 -79.94 -37.45
CA GLY A 4 32.01 -79.34 -36.48
C GLY A 4 32.62 -78.57 -35.29
N GLU A 5 33.92 -78.71 -35.04
CA GLU A 5 34.60 -78.07 -33.89
C GLU A 5 34.69 -76.53 -34.02
N PRO A 6 35.23 -75.94 -35.12
CA PRO A 6 35.40 -74.48 -35.19
C PRO A 6 34.07 -73.74 -35.28
N GLU A 7 33.06 -74.32 -35.93
CA GLU A 7 31.72 -73.73 -36.03
C GLU A 7 31.02 -73.67 -34.67
N LEU A 8 31.21 -74.68 -33.82
CA LEU A 8 30.67 -74.71 -32.46
C LEU A 8 31.34 -73.64 -31.58
N PHE A 9 32.67 -73.49 -31.65
CA PHE A 9 33.38 -72.44 -30.89
C PHE A 9 32.97 -71.03 -31.34
N VAL A 10 32.78 -70.81 -32.64
CA VAL A 10 32.29 -69.54 -33.19
C VAL A 10 30.84 -69.29 -32.76
N ALA A 11 29.98 -70.31 -32.76
CA ALA A 11 28.58 -70.17 -32.32
C ALA A 11 28.49 -69.87 -30.81
N ILE A 12 29.29 -70.51 -29.97
CA ILE A 12 29.35 -70.25 -28.52
C ILE A 12 29.89 -68.83 -28.26
N ALA A 13 30.94 -68.41 -28.97
CA ALA A 13 31.48 -67.06 -28.86
C ALA A 13 30.46 -66.00 -29.30
N ALA A 14 29.77 -66.23 -30.41
CA ALA A 14 28.71 -65.34 -30.91
C ALA A 14 27.52 -65.26 -29.91
N LEU A 15 27.14 -66.37 -29.29
CA LEU A 15 26.12 -66.40 -28.25
C LEU A 15 26.55 -65.60 -27.01
N ALA A 16 27.78 -65.78 -26.56
CA ALA A 16 28.32 -65.04 -25.41
C ALA A 16 28.35 -63.53 -25.69
N VAL A 17 28.82 -63.12 -26.87
CA VAL A 17 28.82 -61.71 -27.31
C VAL A 17 27.39 -61.16 -27.39
N SER A 18 26.44 -61.95 -27.91
CA SER A 18 25.03 -61.55 -28.01
C SER A 18 24.38 -61.37 -26.63
N ILE A 19 24.68 -62.24 -25.66
CA ILE A 19 24.19 -62.13 -24.28
C ILE A 19 24.76 -60.88 -23.60
N VAL A 20 26.05 -60.61 -23.76
CA VAL A 20 26.69 -59.41 -23.20
C VAL A 20 26.11 -58.14 -23.83
N ALA A 21 25.91 -58.13 -25.15
CA ALA A 21 25.25 -57.04 -25.85
C ALA A 21 23.80 -56.83 -25.37
N LEU A 22 23.03 -57.91 -25.19
CA LEU A 22 21.68 -57.86 -24.65
C LEU A 22 21.66 -57.27 -23.22
N MET A 23 22.58 -57.71 -22.36
CA MET A 23 22.70 -57.14 -21.00
C MET A 23 23.06 -55.65 -21.04
N ALA A 24 23.98 -55.24 -21.91
CA ALA A 24 24.35 -53.83 -22.05
C ALA A 24 23.17 -52.97 -22.53
N THR A 25 22.42 -53.43 -23.55
CA THR A 25 21.22 -52.73 -24.03
C THR A 25 20.13 -52.66 -22.97
N PHE A 26 19.91 -53.73 -22.20
CA PHE A 26 18.95 -53.72 -21.08
C PHE A 26 19.38 -52.73 -19.98
N MET A 27 20.67 -52.68 -19.65
CA MET A 27 21.22 -51.73 -18.68
C MET A 27 21.05 -50.28 -19.17
N GLN A 28 21.26 -50.02 -20.46
CA GLN A 28 21.07 -48.70 -21.07
C GLN A 28 19.60 -48.27 -21.03
N VAL A 29 18.66 -49.15 -21.35
CA VAL A 29 17.21 -48.88 -21.25
C VAL A 29 16.81 -48.59 -19.80
N ILE A 30 17.33 -49.35 -18.84
CA ILE A 30 17.10 -49.10 -17.41
C ILE A 30 17.67 -47.74 -16.97
N GLN A 31 18.88 -47.37 -17.43
CA GLN A 31 19.46 -46.07 -17.12
C GLN A 31 18.62 -44.93 -17.71
N GLN A 32 18.15 -45.04 -18.95
CA GLN A 32 17.25 -44.07 -19.57
C GLN A 32 15.91 -43.97 -18.81
N TYR A 33 15.39 -45.10 -18.34
CA TYR A 33 14.18 -45.20 -17.54
C TYR A 33 14.32 -44.56 -16.15
N TYR A 34 15.48 -44.66 -15.50
CA TYR A 34 15.73 -43.92 -14.25
C TYR A 34 16.00 -42.44 -14.49
N ALA A 35 16.66 -42.10 -15.60
CA ALA A 35 16.94 -40.72 -15.99
C ALA A 35 15.66 -39.94 -16.36
N SER A 36 14.61 -40.62 -16.86
CA SER A 36 13.33 -39.99 -17.19
C SER A 36 12.60 -39.43 -15.96
N ALA A 37 12.94 -39.86 -14.74
CA ALA A 37 12.35 -39.37 -13.49
C ALA A 37 13.19 -38.26 -12.80
N SER A 38 13.91 -37.44 -13.57
CA SER A 38 14.80 -36.38 -13.06
C SER A 38 14.14 -35.40 -12.07
N GLY A 39 12.83 -35.17 -12.20
CA GLY A 39 12.05 -34.33 -11.27
C GLY A 39 11.88 -34.90 -9.86
N TYR A 40 12.09 -36.20 -9.67
CA TYR A 40 11.79 -36.85 -8.39
C TYR A 40 12.71 -36.38 -7.25
N SER A 41 13.97 -36.07 -7.57
CA SER A 41 14.95 -35.52 -6.63
C SER A 41 14.67 -34.04 -6.33
N LYS A 42 14.17 -33.29 -7.31
CA LYS A 42 13.84 -31.86 -7.19
C LYS A 42 12.53 -31.60 -6.42
N CYS A 43 11.67 -32.60 -6.29
CA CYS A 43 10.43 -32.56 -5.50
C CYS A 43 10.54 -33.39 -4.20
N ASN A 44 11.65 -33.29 -3.48
CA ASN A 44 11.83 -33.99 -2.19
C ASN A 44 11.37 -33.12 -1.01
N GLU A 45 11.36 -33.71 0.19
CA GLU A 45 10.98 -33.02 1.43
C GLU A 45 11.94 -31.88 1.79
N LYS A 46 13.21 -31.95 1.39
CA LYS A 46 14.16 -30.84 1.57
C LYS A 46 13.76 -29.60 0.77
N VAL A 47 13.21 -29.77 -0.43
CA VAL A 47 12.79 -28.67 -1.30
C VAL A 47 11.37 -28.17 -0.96
N MET A 48 10.41 -29.09 -0.84
CA MET A 48 8.98 -28.76 -0.74
C MET A 48 8.40 -28.89 0.68
N GLY A 49 9.17 -29.36 1.66
CA GLY A 49 8.66 -29.66 3.00
C GLY A 49 7.56 -30.73 2.95
N GLY A 50 6.52 -30.57 3.78
CA GLY A 50 5.40 -31.52 3.87
C GLY A 50 4.64 -31.72 2.55
N TRP A 51 4.71 -30.76 1.62
CA TRP A 51 4.10 -30.86 0.29
C TRP A 51 4.72 -31.98 -0.56
N ALA A 52 5.93 -32.44 -0.24
CA ALA A 52 6.56 -33.57 -0.93
C ALA A 52 5.75 -34.87 -0.82
N LYS A 53 4.84 -35.00 0.17
CA LYS A 53 3.91 -36.13 0.31
C LYS A 53 2.92 -36.22 -0.85
N THR A 54 2.65 -35.12 -1.54
CA THR A 54 1.74 -35.08 -2.69
C THR A 54 2.38 -35.62 -3.97
N LYS A 55 3.70 -35.84 -3.96
CA LYS A 55 4.45 -36.35 -5.10
C LYS A 55 4.04 -37.77 -5.44
N SER A 56 3.72 -38.02 -6.70
CA SER A 56 3.43 -39.34 -7.25
C SER A 56 4.15 -39.55 -8.58
N ARG A 57 4.36 -40.81 -8.95
CA ARG A 57 4.84 -41.20 -10.28
C ARG A 57 3.65 -41.75 -11.06
N ARG A 58 3.36 -41.19 -12.22
CA ARG A 58 2.30 -41.67 -13.12
C ARG A 58 2.93 -42.20 -14.39
N PHE A 59 2.58 -43.41 -14.80
CA PHE A 59 3.00 -43.92 -16.10
C PHE A 59 2.14 -43.29 -17.20
N SER A 60 2.79 -42.64 -18.15
CA SER A 60 2.18 -42.11 -19.37
C SER A 60 2.32 -43.15 -20.46
N TRP A 61 1.20 -43.76 -20.87
CA TRP A 61 1.18 -44.78 -21.92
C TRP A 61 1.48 -44.19 -23.31
N ASP A 62 1.15 -42.91 -23.51
CA ASP A 62 1.33 -42.21 -24.79
C ASP A 62 2.81 -41.96 -25.09
N GLU A 63 3.60 -41.67 -24.06
CA GLU A 63 5.04 -41.38 -24.17
C GLU A 63 5.92 -42.52 -23.65
N LEU A 64 5.31 -43.63 -23.20
CA LEU A 64 5.96 -44.80 -22.60
C LEU A 64 6.99 -44.46 -21.50
N ARG A 65 6.68 -43.47 -20.65
CA ARG A 65 7.57 -43.00 -19.57
C ARG A 65 6.82 -42.62 -18.30
N TYR A 66 7.55 -42.49 -17.19
CA TYR A 66 7.01 -41.99 -15.93
C TYR A 66 7.08 -40.48 -15.84
N GLU A 67 5.94 -39.86 -15.58
CA GLU A 67 5.81 -38.46 -15.21
C GLU A 67 5.88 -38.30 -13.69
N VAL A 68 6.60 -37.28 -13.23
CA VAL A 68 6.60 -36.87 -11.82
C VAL A 68 5.53 -35.80 -11.63
N GLN A 69 4.48 -36.15 -10.89
CA GLN A 69 3.40 -35.23 -10.54
C GLN A 69 3.51 -34.79 -9.09
N PHE A 70 3.16 -33.54 -8.80
CA PHE A 70 3.19 -32.96 -7.46
C PHE A 70 2.19 -31.82 -7.35
N ASP A 71 1.82 -31.44 -6.13
CA ASP A 71 1.00 -30.25 -5.92
C ASP A 71 1.89 -29.02 -5.67
N ALA A 72 1.54 -27.92 -6.30
CA ALA A 72 2.12 -26.60 -6.06
C ALA A 72 1.02 -25.61 -5.66
N PRO A 73 1.32 -24.62 -4.81
CA PRO A 73 0.30 -23.70 -4.34
C PRO A 73 -0.05 -22.64 -5.39
N VAL A 74 -1.34 -22.36 -5.50
CA VAL A 74 -1.87 -21.12 -6.06
C VAL A 74 -2.20 -20.21 -4.88
N ILE A 75 -1.48 -19.10 -4.76
CA ILE A 75 -1.54 -18.20 -3.61
C ILE A 75 -2.25 -16.92 -4.02
N PHE A 76 -3.25 -16.52 -3.25
CA PHE A 76 -4.00 -15.28 -3.49
C PHE A 76 -4.52 -14.70 -2.18
N VAL A 77 -5.11 -13.51 -2.25
CA VAL A 77 -5.65 -12.81 -1.09
C VAL A 77 -7.15 -12.66 -1.23
N SER A 78 -7.90 -13.05 -0.19
CA SER A 78 -9.35 -12.93 -0.15
C SER A 78 -9.86 -12.76 1.29
N PRO A 79 -11.13 -12.38 1.49
CA PRO A 79 -11.79 -12.56 2.78
C PRO A 79 -11.72 -14.03 3.24
N PRO A 80 -11.64 -14.29 4.56
CA PRO A 80 -11.64 -15.65 5.12
C PRO A 80 -12.86 -16.48 4.74
N THR A 81 -13.99 -15.82 4.46
CA THR A 81 -15.28 -16.43 4.10
C THR A 81 -15.42 -16.77 2.63
N ASN A 82 -14.42 -16.44 1.81
CA ASN A 82 -14.47 -16.63 0.36
C ASN A 82 -14.52 -18.12 -0.02
N LYS A 83 -15.47 -18.47 -0.88
CA LYS A 83 -15.68 -19.84 -1.39
C LYS A 83 -15.28 -20.02 -2.85
N ARG A 84 -14.91 -18.95 -3.56
CA ARG A 84 -14.56 -18.99 -4.99
C ARG A 84 -13.06 -18.75 -5.16
N GLY A 85 -12.38 -19.69 -5.81
CA GLY A 85 -10.94 -19.63 -6.04
C GLY A 85 -10.57 -19.78 -7.52
N PRO A 86 -9.34 -19.43 -7.90
CA PRO A 86 -8.82 -19.55 -9.26
C PRO A 86 -8.67 -21.00 -9.75
N VAL A 87 -8.60 -21.98 -8.85
CA VAL A 87 -8.57 -23.41 -9.21
C VAL A 87 -9.98 -23.99 -9.06
N PRO A 88 -10.62 -24.43 -10.16
CA PRO A 88 -11.93 -25.08 -10.09
C PRO A 88 -11.90 -26.32 -9.19
N ASP A 89 -12.95 -26.51 -8.40
CA ASP A 89 -13.19 -27.68 -7.55
C ASP A 89 -12.11 -28.01 -6.50
N ALA A 90 -11.12 -27.14 -6.31
CA ALA A 90 -10.09 -27.30 -5.30
C ALA A 90 -10.46 -26.58 -3.99
N PRO A 91 -10.26 -27.22 -2.81
CA PRO A 91 -10.52 -26.58 -1.53
C PRO A 91 -9.60 -25.38 -1.31
N ILE A 92 -10.16 -24.32 -0.73
CA ILE A 92 -9.43 -23.11 -0.34
C ILE A 92 -8.98 -23.28 1.11
N PHE A 93 -7.67 -23.19 1.34
CA PHE A 93 -7.08 -23.21 2.68
C PHE A 93 -6.69 -21.80 3.09
N VAL A 94 -7.29 -21.31 4.17
CA VAL A 94 -6.97 -19.99 4.75
C VAL A 94 -5.77 -20.12 5.68
N LEU A 95 -4.77 -19.24 5.53
CA LEU A 95 -3.62 -19.17 6.43
C LEU A 95 -3.95 -18.24 7.60
N ASP A 96 -4.37 -18.83 8.73
CA ASP A 96 -4.85 -18.11 9.92
C ASP A 96 -3.92 -18.26 11.15
N GLY A 97 -2.78 -18.94 10.99
CA GLY A 97 -1.80 -19.18 12.05
C GLY A 97 -2.16 -20.28 13.04
N THR A 98 -3.34 -20.90 12.93
CA THR A 98 -3.74 -22.02 13.79
C THR A 98 -2.98 -23.30 13.44
N GLU A 99 -2.83 -24.20 14.40
CA GLU A 99 -2.20 -25.51 14.14
C GLU A 99 -3.00 -26.35 13.12
N GLN A 100 -4.32 -26.16 13.05
CA GLN A 100 -5.17 -26.78 12.03
C GLN A 100 -4.83 -26.28 10.62
N SER A 101 -4.73 -24.95 10.44
CA SER A 101 -4.33 -24.35 9.17
C SER A 101 -2.92 -24.79 8.77
N LYS A 102 -1.97 -24.76 9.71
CA LYS A 102 -0.59 -25.19 9.44
C LYS A 102 -0.48 -26.63 8.95
N THR A 103 -1.23 -27.53 9.58
CA THR A 103 -1.29 -28.94 9.19
C THR A 103 -1.97 -29.11 7.83
N ALA A 104 -3.08 -28.40 7.58
CA ALA A 104 -3.80 -28.45 6.30
C ALA A 104 -2.97 -27.92 5.12
N THR A 105 -2.13 -26.91 5.36
CA THR A 105 -1.25 -26.32 4.34
C THR A 105 0.16 -26.92 4.32
N ASP A 106 0.42 -28.01 5.05
CA ASP A 106 1.74 -28.66 5.15
C ASP A 106 2.90 -27.66 5.45
N THR A 107 2.59 -26.62 6.22
CA THR A 107 3.54 -25.58 6.66
C THR A 107 4.05 -25.88 8.07
N THR A 108 5.30 -25.54 8.35
CA THR A 108 5.93 -25.78 9.67
C THR A 108 6.29 -24.47 10.34
N SER A 109 6.28 -24.44 11.67
CA SER A 109 6.66 -23.24 12.48
C SER A 109 8.18 -23.01 12.53
N ASN A 110 8.93 -23.57 11.58
CA ASN A 110 10.37 -23.77 11.68
C ASN A 110 11.18 -22.76 10.84
N LEU A 111 10.73 -21.50 10.75
CA LEU A 111 11.62 -20.43 10.25
C LEU A 111 12.75 -20.12 11.26
N ASP A 112 12.56 -20.47 12.54
CA ASP A 112 13.52 -20.30 13.63
C ASP A 112 14.46 -21.52 13.88
N GLU A 113 14.41 -22.57 13.04
CA GLU A 113 15.35 -23.71 13.07
C GLU A 113 16.83 -23.33 12.89
N SER A 114 17.14 -22.04 12.66
CA SER A 114 18.48 -21.48 12.78
C SER A 114 19.13 -21.70 14.16
N LYS A 115 18.38 -22.07 15.21
CA LYS A 115 18.93 -22.28 16.55
C LYS A 115 19.47 -23.70 16.82
N GLU A 116 19.06 -24.71 16.05
CA GLU A 116 19.50 -26.11 16.24
C GLU A 116 20.50 -26.60 15.17
N LYS A 117 20.81 -25.76 14.17
CA LYS A 117 21.83 -26.05 13.17
C LYS A 117 23.24 -25.92 13.75
N THR A 118 24.12 -26.87 13.41
CA THR A 118 25.53 -26.86 13.87
C THR A 118 26.26 -25.60 13.41
N ALA A 119 27.32 -25.18 14.12
CA ALA A 119 28.07 -23.96 13.82
C ALA A 119 28.61 -23.87 12.36
N LYS A 120 28.74 -25.01 11.65
CA LYS A 120 29.08 -25.09 10.22
C LYS A 120 27.90 -24.84 9.27
N GLU A 121 26.67 -25.14 9.67
CA GLU A 121 25.42 -24.85 8.93
C GLU A 121 24.87 -23.45 9.24
N ARG A 122 25.49 -22.76 10.21
CA ARG A 122 25.15 -21.42 10.70
C ARG A 122 25.76 -20.29 9.86
N ILE A 123 26.33 -20.61 8.70
CA ILE A 123 26.73 -19.59 7.73
C ILE A 123 25.44 -18.92 7.27
N HIS A 124 25.34 -17.62 7.53
CA HIS A 124 24.21 -16.73 7.23
C HIS A 124 24.00 -16.51 5.71
N THR A 125 24.02 -17.58 4.93
CA THR A 125 23.73 -17.57 3.49
C THR A 125 22.39 -18.26 3.28
N ALA A 126 21.54 -17.64 2.46
CA ALA A 126 20.19 -18.10 2.15
C ALA A 126 20.15 -19.62 1.93
N ASP A 127 19.21 -20.32 2.58
CA ASP A 127 18.93 -21.74 2.33
C ASP A 127 18.35 -21.85 0.92
N ASN A 128 19.27 -21.93 -0.05
CA ASN A 128 19.00 -22.03 -1.47
C ASN A 128 18.62 -23.47 -1.86
N GLU A 129 18.15 -24.32 -0.95
CA GLU A 129 17.62 -25.63 -1.34
C GLU A 129 16.09 -25.65 -1.29
N ARG A 130 15.48 -24.90 -0.36
CA ARG A 130 14.03 -24.84 -0.19
C ARG A 130 13.33 -24.02 -1.29
N ALA A 131 12.08 -24.37 -1.58
CA ALA A 131 11.23 -23.57 -2.45
C ALA A 131 10.82 -22.27 -1.72
N SER A 132 11.01 -21.12 -2.38
CA SER A 132 10.78 -19.79 -1.78
C SER A 132 9.34 -19.56 -1.33
N TRP A 133 8.37 -20.15 -2.04
CA TRP A 133 6.96 -20.05 -1.66
C TRP A 133 6.65 -20.75 -0.33
N LEU A 134 7.38 -21.81 0.04
CA LEU A 134 7.16 -22.48 1.33
C LEU A 134 7.59 -21.55 2.48
N VAL A 135 8.70 -20.83 2.28
CA VAL A 135 9.19 -19.80 3.20
C VAL A 135 8.14 -18.68 3.35
N LEU A 136 7.52 -18.27 2.24
CA LEU A 136 6.42 -17.30 2.25
C LEU A 136 5.21 -17.80 3.05
N LEU A 137 4.73 -19.02 2.79
CA LEU A 137 3.57 -19.58 3.50
C LEU A 137 3.84 -19.69 5.01
N ASN A 138 5.03 -20.15 5.40
CA ASN A 138 5.44 -20.19 6.81
C ASN A 138 5.47 -18.79 7.42
N ALA A 139 5.97 -17.78 6.70
CA ALA A 139 6.06 -16.41 7.19
C ALA A 139 4.66 -15.80 7.44
N VAL A 140 3.69 -16.12 6.58
CA VAL A 140 2.29 -15.73 6.73
C VAL A 140 1.64 -16.43 7.93
N GLN A 141 1.82 -17.75 8.08
CA GLN A 141 1.29 -18.47 9.26
C GLN A 141 1.87 -17.91 10.56
N GLU A 142 3.17 -17.61 10.58
CA GLU A 142 3.80 -17.01 11.74
C GLU A 142 3.34 -15.58 12.02
N MET A 143 3.07 -14.79 10.97
CA MET A 143 2.48 -13.47 11.10
C MET A 143 1.15 -13.52 11.83
N GLU A 144 0.23 -14.40 11.41
CA GLU A 144 -1.07 -14.53 12.05
C GLU A 144 -0.94 -15.07 13.48
N ALA A 145 -0.14 -16.12 13.69
CA ALA A 145 0.06 -16.70 15.03
C ALA A 145 0.69 -15.70 16.02
N LYS A 146 1.76 -15.00 15.63
CA LYS A 146 2.47 -14.05 16.49
C LYS A 146 1.62 -12.81 16.77
N SER A 147 0.87 -12.31 15.77
CA SER A 147 0.00 -11.15 15.95
C SER A 147 -1.23 -11.46 16.82
N ALA A 148 -1.84 -12.64 16.66
CA ALA A 148 -2.93 -13.10 17.52
C ALA A 148 -2.49 -13.29 18.98
N ALA A 149 -1.33 -13.91 19.21
CA ALA A 149 -0.74 -14.06 20.54
C ALA A 149 -0.45 -12.70 21.20
N TRP A 150 0.10 -11.76 20.43
CA TRP A 150 0.36 -10.40 20.90
C TRP A 150 -0.92 -9.63 21.26
N GLN A 151 -1.96 -9.72 20.42
CA GLN A 151 -3.25 -9.10 20.69
C GLN A 151 -3.89 -9.69 21.96
N LYS A 152 -3.87 -11.02 22.13
CA LYS A 152 -4.33 -11.68 23.35
C LYS A 152 -3.59 -11.16 24.59
N TYR A 153 -2.26 -11.03 24.50
CA TYR A 153 -1.46 -10.48 25.59
C TYR A 153 -1.86 -9.03 25.95
N GLN A 154 -2.23 -8.17 24.99
CA GLN A 154 -2.73 -6.82 25.31
C GLN A 154 -4.06 -6.86 26.08
N TYR A 155 -4.94 -7.79 25.74
CA TYR A 155 -6.20 -8.02 26.45
C TYR A 155 -5.97 -8.58 27.85
N ASP A 156 -5.07 -9.54 28.03
CA ASP A 156 -4.72 -10.09 29.34
C ASP A 156 -4.19 -9.00 30.27
N ARG A 157 -3.35 -8.08 29.75
CA ARG A 157 -2.89 -6.89 30.49
C ARG A 157 -4.00 -5.90 30.83
N LEU A 158 -5.02 -5.80 29.99
CA LEU A 158 -6.17 -4.94 30.25
C LEU A 158 -7.03 -5.52 31.38
N ASN A 159 -7.23 -6.83 31.34
CA ASN A 159 -8.00 -7.62 32.30
C ASN A 159 -7.31 -7.69 33.67
N SER A 160 -5.98 -7.67 33.70
CA SER A 160 -5.21 -7.64 34.95
C SER A 160 -5.35 -6.33 35.74
N LEU A 161 -5.94 -5.27 35.16
CA LEU A 161 -6.20 -4.01 35.85
C LEU A 161 -7.45 -4.04 36.75
N GLY A 162 -8.13 -5.19 36.83
CA GLY A 162 -9.36 -5.37 37.62
C GLY A 162 -10.63 -5.05 36.83
N PRO A 163 -11.81 -5.13 37.48
CA PRO A 163 -13.09 -4.89 36.83
C PRO A 163 -13.16 -3.49 36.20
N PRO A 164 -13.94 -3.30 35.12
CA PRO A 164 -14.13 -1.98 34.53
C PRO A 164 -14.59 -1.00 35.60
N ARG A 165 -13.84 0.08 35.82
CA ARG A 165 -14.34 1.21 36.61
C ARG A 165 -15.52 1.84 35.85
N VAL A 166 -16.43 2.48 36.56
CA VAL A 166 -17.61 3.19 36.00
C VAL A 166 -17.24 4.13 34.83
N ASP A 167 -16.01 4.66 34.81
CA ASP A 167 -15.50 5.56 33.78
C ASP A 167 -14.73 4.87 32.62
N ARG A 168 -14.71 3.53 32.54
CA ARG A 168 -14.01 2.83 31.47
C ARG A 168 -14.98 2.58 30.32
N PRO A 169 -14.61 2.91 29.07
CA PRO A 169 -15.31 2.43 27.89
C PRO A 169 -15.55 0.92 27.97
N GLU A 170 -16.74 0.46 27.61
CA GLU A 170 -17.05 -0.95 27.54
C GLU A 170 -16.20 -1.59 26.43
N LEU A 171 -15.17 -2.35 26.83
CA LEU A 171 -14.44 -3.23 25.94
C LEU A 171 -14.89 -4.68 26.20
N PRO A 172 -14.96 -5.51 25.15
CA PRO A 172 -15.09 -6.95 25.32
C PRO A 172 -13.93 -7.53 26.16
N SER A 173 -14.19 -8.64 26.84
CA SER A 173 -13.16 -9.34 27.63
C SER A 173 -12.16 -10.13 26.77
N LYS A 174 -12.53 -10.42 25.52
CA LYS A 174 -11.75 -11.18 24.54
C LYS A 174 -11.49 -10.35 23.28
N PRO A 175 -10.35 -10.58 22.61
CA PRO A 175 -10.06 -9.92 21.34
C PRO A 175 -11.04 -10.35 20.23
N PRO A 176 -11.19 -9.52 19.18
CA PRO A 176 -11.91 -9.91 17.97
C PRO A 176 -11.28 -11.16 17.34
N THR A 177 -12.14 -12.03 16.81
CA THR A 177 -11.81 -13.27 16.11
C THR A 177 -11.37 -13.00 14.67
N PHE A 178 -10.50 -13.87 14.15
CA PHE A 178 -10.01 -13.79 12.76
C PHE A 178 -11.16 -13.86 11.74
N ALA A 179 -12.04 -14.84 11.87
CA ALA A 179 -13.10 -15.10 10.89
C ALA A 179 -14.14 -13.97 10.79
N ASP A 180 -14.48 -13.32 11.90
CA ASP A 180 -15.58 -12.35 11.93
C ASP A 180 -15.13 -10.92 11.59
N HIS A 181 -13.83 -10.61 11.76
CA HIS A 181 -13.34 -9.23 11.70
C HIS A 181 -12.24 -9.00 10.65
N HIS A 182 -11.61 -10.05 10.12
CA HIS A 182 -10.64 -9.89 9.03
C HIS A 182 -11.36 -9.99 7.69
N SER A 183 -11.16 -9.01 6.82
CA SER A 183 -11.59 -9.07 5.41
C SER A 183 -10.43 -9.25 4.45
N PHE A 184 -9.21 -9.29 4.99
CA PHE A 184 -7.97 -9.56 4.26
C PHE A 184 -7.27 -10.78 4.86
N ALA A 185 -7.20 -11.87 4.10
CA ALA A 185 -6.44 -13.06 4.46
C ALA A 185 -5.69 -13.63 3.25
N VAL A 186 -4.55 -14.25 3.50
CA VAL A 186 -3.84 -15.02 2.47
C VAL A 186 -4.43 -16.42 2.44
N VAL A 187 -4.68 -16.91 1.24
CA VAL A 187 -5.29 -18.22 1.00
C VAL A 187 -4.52 -18.99 -0.05
N VAL A 188 -4.61 -20.32 0.01
CA VAL A 188 -3.91 -21.25 -0.89
C VAL A 188 -4.88 -22.29 -1.43
N GLN A 189 -4.76 -22.58 -2.72
CA GLN A 189 -5.32 -23.78 -3.34
C GLN A 189 -4.19 -24.67 -3.86
N ARG A 190 -4.36 -25.99 -3.75
CA ARG A 190 -3.42 -26.95 -4.33
C ARG A 190 -3.71 -27.10 -5.82
N LYS A 191 -2.70 -26.95 -6.67
CA LYS A 191 -2.78 -27.25 -8.11
C LYS A 191 -1.80 -28.35 -8.46
N ARG A 192 -2.31 -29.43 -9.03
CA ARG A 192 -1.49 -30.52 -9.56
C ARG A 192 -0.67 -30.02 -10.75
N LYS A 193 0.64 -30.29 -10.73
CA LYS A 193 1.58 -29.98 -11.81
C LYS A 193 2.42 -31.22 -12.15
N THR A 194 2.93 -31.25 -13.38
CA THR A 194 3.87 -32.27 -13.85
C THR A 194 5.24 -31.64 -14.05
N TRP A 195 6.29 -32.33 -13.61
CA TRP A 195 7.67 -31.84 -13.75
C TRP A 195 8.07 -31.63 -15.22
N ASP A 196 7.52 -32.40 -16.14
CA ASP A 196 7.81 -32.32 -17.57
C ASP A 196 7.40 -30.97 -18.20
N THR A 197 6.46 -30.26 -17.56
CA THR A 197 6.04 -28.91 -17.99
C THR A 197 6.88 -27.80 -17.35
N MET A 198 7.88 -28.14 -16.52
CA MET A 198 8.76 -27.16 -15.88
C MET A 198 9.85 -26.72 -16.87
N PRO A 199 10.06 -25.41 -17.06
CA PRO A 199 11.18 -24.90 -17.87
C PRO A 199 12.52 -25.41 -17.35
N SER A 200 13.47 -25.67 -18.24
CA SER A 200 14.80 -26.20 -17.90
C SER A 200 15.60 -25.26 -16.99
N SER A 201 15.34 -23.96 -17.09
CA SER A 201 15.90 -22.89 -16.24
C SER A 201 15.41 -22.93 -14.79
N VAL A 202 14.29 -23.64 -14.52
CA VAL A 202 13.72 -23.74 -13.18
C VAL A 202 14.17 -25.03 -12.49
N SER A 203 14.93 -24.87 -11.41
CA SER A 203 15.45 -25.99 -10.62
C SER A 203 14.51 -26.48 -9.51
N ARG A 204 13.45 -25.73 -9.18
CA ARG A 204 12.55 -26.01 -8.05
C ARG A 204 11.07 -25.76 -8.41
N PRO A 205 10.13 -26.48 -7.78
CA PRO A 205 8.69 -26.23 -7.96
C PRO A 205 8.32 -24.77 -7.69
N TYR A 206 7.64 -24.12 -8.64
CA TYR A 206 7.15 -22.75 -8.50
C TYR A 206 5.65 -22.68 -8.16
N ALA A 207 5.31 -21.75 -7.27
CA ALA A 207 3.95 -21.35 -6.94
C ALA A 207 3.37 -20.44 -8.02
N THR A 208 2.04 -20.29 -8.05
CA THR A 208 1.36 -19.37 -8.97
C THR A 208 0.63 -18.29 -8.17
N THR A 209 0.80 -17.03 -8.55
CA THR A 209 0.08 -15.89 -7.96
C THR A 209 0.01 -14.76 -8.99
N THR A 210 -0.79 -13.74 -8.74
CA THR A 210 -0.84 -12.52 -9.56
C THR A 210 0.02 -11.43 -8.92
N ILE A 211 0.49 -10.46 -9.73
CA ILE A 211 1.31 -9.36 -9.22
C ILE A 211 0.58 -8.53 -8.15
N CYS A 212 -0.74 -8.35 -8.29
CA CYS A 212 -1.53 -7.62 -7.31
C CYS A 212 -1.59 -8.35 -5.96
N HIS A 213 -1.87 -9.65 -5.95
CA HIS A 213 -1.83 -10.44 -4.72
C HIS A 213 -0.44 -10.50 -4.10
N LEU A 214 0.62 -10.54 -4.92
CA LEU A 214 1.99 -10.49 -4.42
C LEU A 214 2.28 -9.16 -3.70
N VAL A 215 1.95 -8.02 -4.32
CA VAL A 215 2.08 -6.69 -3.71
C VAL A 215 1.33 -6.62 -2.37
N GLU A 216 0.11 -7.14 -2.33
CA GLU A 216 -0.74 -7.18 -1.14
C GLU A 216 -0.16 -8.05 -0.01
N MET A 217 0.31 -9.25 -0.35
CA MET A 217 0.96 -10.15 0.61
C MET A 217 2.24 -9.53 1.18
N MET A 218 3.04 -8.88 0.33
CA MET A 218 4.26 -8.20 0.75
C MET A 218 3.95 -7.05 1.70
N ALA A 219 2.94 -6.24 1.38
CA ALA A 219 2.49 -5.17 2.27
C ALA A 219 2.03 -5.72 3.62
N ALA A 220 1.24 -6.80 3.64
CA ALA A 220 0.79 -7.44 4.87
C ALA A 220 1.94 -7.92 5.77
N LEU A 221 3.01 -8.44 5.16
CA LEU A 221 4.24 -8.85 5.85
C LEU A 221 5.13 -7.67 6.28
N GLY A 222 4.78 -6.42 5.92
CA GLY A 222 5.57 -5.22 6.21
C GLY A 222 6.79 -5.06 5.30
N VAL A 223 6.73 -5.59 4.08
CA VAL A 223 7.76 -5.50 3.04
C VAL A 223 7.40 -4.35 2.09
N TYR A 224 8.39 -3.50 1.78
CA TYR A 224 8.18 -2.32 0.94
C TYR A 224 9.00 -2.39 -0.33
N TRP A 225 8.40 -1.96 -1.44
CA TRP A 225 9.08 -1.84 -2.72
C TRP A 225 10.17 -0.77 -2.63
N LYS A 226 11.39 -1.15 -3.01
CA LYS A 226 12.50 -0.23 -3.28
C LYS A 226 12.60 0.06 -4.76
N GLU A 227 12.25 -0.94 -5.55
CA GLU A 227 12.24 -0.86 -6.98
C GLU A 227 11.07 -1.68 -7.52
N PHE A 228 10.29 -1.05 -8.38
CA PHE A 228 9.16 -1.65 -9.07
C PHE A 228 9.13 -1.10 -10.49
N ASP A 229 10.01 -1.62 -11.35
CA ASP A 229 10.14 -1.18 -12.72
C ASP A 229 9.55 -2.23 -13.67
N ARG A 230 8.42 -1.89 -14.28
CA ARG A 230 7.71 -2.74 -15.25
C ARG A 230 8.31 -2.67 -16.67
N ASN A 231 9.11 -1.66 -16.96
CA ASN A 231 9.73 -1.51 -18.28
C ASN A 231 10.99 -2.34 -18.39
N VAL A 232 11.76 -2.43 -17.30
CA VAL A 232 13.00 -3.20 -17.20
C VAL A 232 12.78 -4.58 -16.56
N ASP A 233 11.54 -4.91 -16.18
CA ASP A 233 11.16 -6.13 -15.48
C ASP A 233 12.02 -6.40 -14.22
N ARG A 234 12.38 -5.33 -13.50
CA ARG A 234 13.23 -5.38 -12.30
C ARG A 234 12.42 -5.04 -11.05
N TYR A 235 12.39 -5.98 -10.11
CA TYR A 235 11.57 -5.87 -8.91
C TYR A 235 12.39 -6.18 -7.66
N ARG A 236 12.37 -5.26 -6.70
CA ARG A 236 13.01 -5.45 -5.40
C ARG A 236 12.16 -4.85 -4.28
N ALA A 237 11.82 -5.67 -3.31
CA ALA A 237 11.20 -5.24 -2.07
C ALA A 237 11.98 -5.74 -0.85
N GLU A 238 12.03 -4.93 0.19
CA GLU A 238 12.64 -5.30 1.46
C GLU A 238 11.87 -4.65 2.61
N GLY A 239 11.74 -5.36 3.72
CA GLY A 239 11.12 -4.84 4.92
C GLY A 239 10.81 -5.94 5.93
N ASN A 240 10.72 -5.57 7.20
CA ASN A 240 10.42 -6.47 8.31
C ASN A 240 11.26 -7.78 8.32
N GLY A 241 12.51 -7.77 7.84
CA GLY A 241 13.37 -8.96 7.80
C GLY A 241 13.17 -9.88 6.58
N PHE A 242 12.34 -9.49 5.62
CA PHE A 242 12.10 -10.22 4.37
C PHE A 242 12.57 -9.44 3.14
N MET A 243 13.05 -10.18 2.14
CA MET A 243 13.44 -9.66 0.84
C MET A 243 12.70 -10.41 -0.26
N LEU A 244 12.22 -9.66 -1.25
CA LEU A 244 11.61 -10.19 -2.47
C LEU A 244 12.39 -9.64 -3.67
N MET A 245 12.86 -10.54 -4.52
CA MET A 245 13.52 -10.21 -5.78
C MET A 245 12.69 -10.79 -6.92
N GLY A 246 12.45 -10.01 -7.97
CA GLY A 246 11.76 -10.47 -9.16
C GLY A 246 12.51 -10.12 -10.43
N GLU A 247 12.44 -11.03 -11.40
CA GLU A 247 13.07 -10.93 -12.71
C GLU A 247 12.18 -11.60 -13.76
N ARG A 248 12.44 -11.32 -15.04
CA ARG A 248 11.79 -12.00 -16.15
C ARG A 248 12.56 -13.23 -16.58
N LEU A 249 11.83 -14.35 -16.67
CA LEU A 249 12.28 -15.60 -17.24
C LEU A 249 11.59 -15.80 -18.59
N SER A 250 12.37 -15.99 -19.66
CA SER A 250 11.88 -15.98 -21.05
C SER A 250 10.69 -16.91 -21.32
N ASP A 251 10.66 -18.08 -20.68
CA ASP A 251 9.64 -19.12 -20.95
C ASP A 251 8.44 -19.10 -19.98
N LEU A 252 8.52 -18.35 -18.87
CA LEU A 252 7.53 -18.38 -17.79
C LEU A 252 6.92 -17.01 -17.47
N GLY A 253 7.56 -15.92 -17.90
CA GLY A 253 7.22 -14.55 -17.51
C GLY A 253 7.95 -14.14 -16.23
N LEU A 254 7.25 -13.43 -15.33
CA LEU A 254 7.86 -12.92 -14.10
C LEU A 254 8.02 -14.03 -13.04
N ILE A 255 9.23 -14.20 -12.53
CA ILE A 255 9.53 -15.10 -11.40
C ILE A 255 10.00 -14.28 -10.20
N PHE A 256 9.53 -14.67 -9.01
CA PHE A 256 9.88 -14.01 -7.76
C PHE A 256 10.51 -15.00 -6.77
N SER A 257 11.56 -14.54 -6.09
CA SER A 257 12.26 -15.23 -5.02
C SER A 257 12.05 -14.48 -3.70
N PHE A 258 11.44 -15.16 -2.73
CA PHE A 258 11.21 -14.67 -1.38
C PHE A 258 12.21 -15.27 -0.40
N GLN A 259 12.83 -14.43 0.42
CA GLN A 259 13.90 -14.82 1.35
C GLN A 259 13.76 -14.11 2.70
N VAL A 260 14.17 -14.79 3.77
CA VAL A 260 14.32 -14.20 5.11
C VAL A 260 15.78 -13.81 5.29
N TYR A 261 16.05 -12.54 5.56
CA TYR A 261 17.41 -12.03 5.78
C TYR A 261 17.60 -11.42 7.18
N GLY A 262 16.53 -11.24 7.96
CA GLY A 262 16.59 -10.62 9.27
C GLY A 262 15.44 -11.00 10.20
N LYS A 263 15.44 -10.39 11.39
CA LYS A 263 14.39 -10.61 12.39
C LYS A 263 13.12 -9.84 12.00
N TYR A 264 12.00 -10.55 11.97
CA TYR A 264 10.66 -9.99 11.75
C TYR A 264 9.92 -9.77 13.07
N ARG A 265 8.99 -8.81 13.07
CA ARG A 265 8.08 -8.51 14.19
C ARG A 265 6.66 -8.27 13.65
N PHE A 266 5.69 -8.95 14.22
CA PHE A 266 4.26 -8.87 13.83
C PHE A 266 3.37 -8.43 15.00
N GLU A 267 3.91 -7.55 15.84
CA GLU A 267 3.23 -6.96 16.99
C GLU A 267 2.60 -5.63 16.56
N ARG A 268 3.10 -4.50 17.06
CA ARG A 268 2.67 -3.14 16.69
C ARG A 268 2.84 -2.81 15.20
N SER A 269 3.67 -3.56 14.48
CA SER A 269 3.94 -3.42 13.06
C SER A 269 3.07 -4.31 12.17
N ARG A 270 2.12 -5.08 12.73
CA ARG A 270 1.15 -5.84 11.93
C ARG A 270 0.22 -4.87 11.20
N VAL A 271 0.25 -4.94 9.86
CA VAL A 271 -0.70 -4.22 9.01
C VAL A 271 -2.13 -4.62 9.37
N ILE A 272 -3.06 -3.67 9.37
CA ILE A 272 -4.48 -3.97 9.65
C ILE A 272 -5.05 -4.90 8.57
N PRO A 273 -5.63 -6.06 8.92
CA PRO A 273 -6.14 -7.04 7.96
C PRO A 273 -7.56 -6.68 7.46
N VAL A 274 -7.70 -5.51 6.83
CA VAL A 274 -8.93 -5.09 6.15
C VAL A 274 -8.72 -5.00 4.64
N ASP A 275 -9.76 -5.30 3.87
CA ASP A 275 -9.70 -5.33 2.41
C ASP A 275 -9.27 -3.98 1.80
N ASP A 276 -9.81 -2.87 2.33
CA ASP A 276 -9.52 -1.50 1.87
C ASP A 276 -8.02 -1.14 1.95
N VAL A 277 -7.24 -1.80 2.80
CA VAL A 277 -5.78 -1.57 2.89
C VAL A 277 -5.05 -1.96 1.60
N LYS A 278 -5.64 -2.84 0.79
CA LYS A 278 -5.08 -3.22 -0.51
C LYS A 278 -4.93 -2.03 -1.45
N GLU A 279 -5.87 -1.09 -1.42
CA GLU A 279 -5.84 0.11 -2.27
C GLU A 279 -4.62 0.99 -1.95
N LEU A 280 -4.28 1.09 -0.66
CA LEU A 280 -3.11 1.84 -0.18
C LEU A 280 -1.80 1.30 -0.80
N CYS A 281 -1.74 0.01 -1.11
CA CYS A 281 -0.57 -0.62 -1.71
C CYS A 281 -0.30 -0.13 -3.14
N PHE A 282 -1.31 0.44 -3.79
CA PHE A 282 -1.24 1.02 -5.14
C PHE A 282 -1.34 2.55 -5.12
N GLY A 283 -1.26 3.17 -3.93
CA GLY A 283 -1.34 4.62 -3.74
C GLY A 283 -2.72 5.22 -3.95
N PHE A 284 -3.77 4.39 -4.02
CA PHE A 284 -5.15 4.84 -3.95
C PHE A 284 -5.58 4.91 -2.48
N VAL A 285 -6.14 6.05 -2.07
CA VAL A 285 -6.60 6.26 -0.69
C VAL A 285 -8.07 6.64 -0.70
N PRO A 286 -8.96 5.79 -0.17
CA PRO A 286 -10.37 6.14 -0.01
C PRO A 286 -10.53 7.29 0.99
N THR A 287 -11.46 8.18 0.70
CA THR A 287 -11.84 9.32 1.54
C THR A 287 -13.10 9.01 2.33
N VAL A 288 -13.38 9.82 3.36
CA VAL A 288 -14.62 9.78 4.15
C VAL A 288 -15.89 10.02 3.31
N TYR A 289 -15.76 10.43 2.05
CA TYR A 289 -16.90 10.70 1.16
C TYR A 289 -17.25 9.54 0.21
N ARG A 290 -16.46 8.46 0.18
CA ARG A 290 -16.75 7.28 -0.67
C ARG A 290 -18.13 6.71 -0.33
N GLU A 291 -18.95 6.48 -1.34
CA GLU A 291 -20.31 5.93 -1.21
C GLU A 291 -20.39 4.44 -1.54
N ILE A 292 -19.55 3.96 -2.46
CA ILE A 292 -19.59 2.60 -2.99
C ILE A 292 -18.27 1.89 -2.71
N VAL A 293 -18.34 0.77 -1.98
CA VAL A 293 -17.22 -0.18 -1.89
C VAL A 293 -17.42 -1.20 -3.01
N ASP A 294 -16.97 -0.86 -4.21
CA ASP A 294 -16.94 -1.86 -5.28
C ASP A 294 -15.76 -2.81 -5.01
N HIS A 295 -16.07 -3.99 -4.48
CA HIS A 295 -15.10 -5.06 -4.25
C HIS A 295 -14.75 -5.83 -5.54
N SER A 296 -15.40 -5.53 -6.67
CA SER A 296 -15.08 -6.13 -7.96
C SER A 296 -13.84 -5.43 -8.54
N ARG A 297 -12.68 -6.04 -8.30
CA ARG A 297 -11.34 -5.58 -8.68
C ARG A 297 -11.05 -5.60 -10.19
N LEU A 298 -11.99 -5.17 -11.02
CA LEU A 298 -11.83 -5.06 -12.48
C LEU A 298 -12.34 -3.73 -13.05
N GLY A 299 -13.11 -2.93 -12.30
CA GLY A 299 -13.37 -1.53 -12.63
C GLY A 299 -12.26 -0.65 -12.06
N GLY A 300 -11.10 -0.60 -12.72
CA GLY A 300 -10.09 0.39 -12.34
C GLY A 300 -10.64 1.80 -12.57
N PRO A 301 -10.32 2.82 -11.75
CA PRO A 301 -10.62 4.21 -12.06
C PRO A 301 -9.90 4.73 -13.33
N SER A 302 -9.16 3.85 -14.02
CA SER A 302 -8.32 4.15 -15.18
C SER A 302 -9.10 4.63 -16.40
N ASP A 303 -10.39 4.25 -16.51
CA ASP A 303 -11.21 4.57 -17.69
C ASP A 303 -12.19 5.73 -17.44
N GLU A 304 -12.24 6.26 -16.21
CA GLU A 304 -13.10 7.39 -15.85
C GLU A 304 -12.32 8.71 -15.76
N PRO A 305 -12.89 9.85 -16.20
CA PRO A 305 -12.25 11.16 -16.07
C PRO A 305 -11.88 11.48 -14.61
N TRP A 306 -10.69 12.07 -14.37
CA TRP A 306 -10.17 12.37 -13.03
C TRP A 306 -11.09 13.21 -12.13
N ASP A 307 -11.85 14.13 -12.71
CA ASP A 307 -12.86 14.91 -11.98
C ASP A 307 -13.93 13.99 -11.36
N PHE A 308 -14.22 12.87 -12.02
CA PHE A 308 -15.11 11.81 -11.56
C PHE A 308 -14.48 10.97 -10.44
N ALA A 309 -13.22 10.52 -10.54
CA ALA A 309 -12.57 9.69 -9.51
C ALA A 309 -12.44 10.37 -8.13
N PHE A 310 -12.13 11.68 -8.09
CA PHE A 310 -12.19 12.46 -6.84
C PHE A 310 -13.63 12.75 -6.40
N LEU A 311 -14.58 12.89 -7.34
CA LEU A 311 -16.01 12.90 -7.04
C LEU A 311 -16.47 11.59 -6.38
N HIS A 312 -15.89 10.45 -6.78
CA HIS A 312 -16.14 9.10 -6.26
C HIS A 312 -15.39 8.78 -4.96
N GLY A 313 -14.56 9.70 -4.47
CA GLY A 313 -14.06 9.68 -3.10
C GLY A 313 -12.71 9.01 -2.91
N TYR A 314 -11.77 9.14 -3.86
CA TYR A 314 -10.39 8.67 -3.72
C TYR A 314 -9.36 9.80 -3.83
N LEU A 315 -8.18 9.57 -3.24
CA LEU A 315 -6.96 10.35 -3.47
C LEU A 315 -5.94 9.45 -4.16
N HIS A 316 -5.23 9.99 -5.15
CA HIS A 316 -4.12 9.30 -5.76
C HIS A 316 -2.81 9.91 -5.25
N MET A 317 -2.01 9.09 -4.57
CA MET A 317 -0.87 9.56 -3.78
C MET A 317 0.42 8.79 -4.08
N ALA A 318 0.42 7.86 -5.04
CA ALA A 318 1.54 6.95 -5.31
C ALA A 318 2.84 7.69 -5.68
N THR A 319 2.75 8.74 -6.52
CA THR A 319 3.88 9.56 -6.95
C THR A 319 3.65 11.06 -6.73
N ARG A 320 4.70 11.86 -6.90
CA ARG A 320 4.60 13.34 -6.87
C ARG A 320 3.64 13.90 -7.93
N ARG A 321 3.56 13.24 -9.08
CA ARG A 321 2.63 13.58 -10.16
C ARG A 321 1.19 13.32 -9.74
N ASP A 322 0.94 12.15 -9.17
CA ASP A 322 -0.38 11.73 -8.68
C ASP A 322 -0.90 12.66 -7.58
N ILE A 323 -0.02 13.04 -6.65
CA ILE A 323 -0.36 14.04 -5.62
C ILE A 323 -0.75 15.37 -6.29
N SER A 324 -0.03 15.78 -7.34
CA SER A 324 -0.31 17.02 -8.07
C SER A 324 -1.68 16.99 -8.77
N GLU A 325 -2.05 15.85 -9.36
CA GLU A 325 -3.37 15.61 -9.95
C GLU A 325 -4.48 15.65 -8.89
N THR A 326 -4.25 15.04 -7.72
CA THR A 326 -5.15 15.13 -6.56
C THR A 326 -5.34 16.59 -6.12
N LEU A 327 -4.28 17.40 -6.09
CA LEU A 327 -4.37 18.82 -5.74
C LEU A 327 -5.17 19.64 -6.77
N ILE A 328 -5.08 19.30 -8.06
CA ILE A 328 -5.91 19.90 -9.11
C ILE A 328 -7.39 19.56 -8.85
N ALA A 329 -7.70 18.30 -8.54
CA ALA A 329 -9.06 17.86 -8.25
C ALA A 329 -9.66 18.53 -6.99
N ILE A 330 -8.84 18.79 -5.97
CA ILE A 330 -9.23 19.60 -4.79
C ILE A 330 -9.49 21.08 -5.17
N GLY A 331 -8.97 21.53 -6.32
CA GLY A 331 -9.13 22.89 -6.85
C GLY A 331 -7.99 23.83 -6.45
N CYS A 332 -6.81 23.33 -6.07
CA CYS A 332 -5.65 24.16 -5.78
C CYS A 332 -5.18 24.93 -7.04
N ASN A 333 -4.58 26.10 -6.84
CA ASN A 333 -4.04 26.89 -7.95
C ASN A 333 -2.78 26.25 -8.57
N LYS A 334 -2.44 26.67 -9.79
CA LYS A 334 -1.27 26.19 -10.53
C LYS A 334 0.04 26.36 -9.77
N ASN A 335 0.19 27.45 -9.01
CA ASN A 335 1.41 27.72 -8.24
C ASN A 335 1.63 26.67 -7.15
N THR A 336 0.58 26.34 -6.39
CA THR A 336 0.61 25.31 -5.35
C THR A 336 0.90 23.93 -5.96
N VAL A 337 0.20 23.56 -7.03
CA VAL A 337 0.40 22.27 -7.72
C VAL A 337 1.83 22.13 -8.23
N ARG A 338 2.37 23.20 -8.84
CA ARG A 338 3.74 23.24 -9.37
C ARG A 338 4.82 23.04 -8.30
N ARG A 339 4.56 23.36 -7.04
CA ARG A 339 5.49 23.09 -5.93
C ARG A 339 5.61 21.59 -5.60
N PHE A 340 4.63 20.77 -5.97
CA PHE A 340 4.69 19.31 -5.78
C PHE A 340 5.37 18.58 -6.93
N THR A 341 5.42 19.19 -8.12
CA THR A 341 6.11 18.61 -9.28
C THR A 341 7.59 18.94 -9.33
N HIS A 342 8.03 20.09 -8.79
CA HIS A 342 9.45 20.48 -8.79
C HIS A 342 10.18 20.04 -7.52
N GLU A 343 11.39 19.51 -7.67
CA GLU A 343 12.26 19.08 -6.56
C GLU A 343 12.63 20.21 -5.59
N SER A 344 12.63 21.47 -6.05
CA SER A 344 12.94 22.65 -5.22
C SER A 344 11.77 23.15 -4.37
N GLY A 345 10.56 22.60 -4.55
CA GLY A 345 9.39 22.99 -3.78
C GLY A 345 9.43 22.45 -2.36
N LYS A 346 9.34 23.33 -1.36
CA LYS A 346 9.17 22.90 0.03
C LYS A 346 7.73 22.44 0.25
N THR A 347 7.52 21.13 0.41
CA THR A 347 6.20 20.50 0.65
C THR A 347 6.10 19.83 2.03
N ALA A 348 7.02 20.12 2.94
CA ALA A 348 7.05 19.57 4.28
C ALA A 348 7.41 20.67 5.28
N HIS A 349 6.69 20.70 6.40
CA HIS A 349 7.07 21.43 7.61
C HIS A 349 7.69 20.44 8.61
N LEU A 350 7.07 20.24 9.77
CA LEU A 350 7.35 19.19 10.73
C LEU A 350 7.14 17.78 10.15
N PHE A 351 6.14 17.62 9.29
CA PHE A 351 5.90 16.41 8.50
C PHE A 351 5.42 16.77 7.07
N PRO A 352 5.53 15.85 6.10
CA PRO A 352 5.09 16.09 4.73
C PRO A 352 3.59 16.41 4.62
N LEU A 353 3.23 17.36 3.75
CA LEU A 353 1.84 17.78 3.57
C LEU A 353 0.93 16.65 3.05
N SER A 354 1.49 15.66 2.36
CA SER A 354 0.79 14.44 1.95
C SER A 354 0.13 13.75 3.14
N PHE A 355 0.84 13.56 4.25
CA PHE A 355 0.27 12.98 5.47
C PHE A 355 -0.77 13.88 6.15
N GLU A 356 -0.66 15.20 5.98
CA GLU A 356 -1.68 16.13 6.48
C GLU A 356 -2.99 15.98 5.68
N ILE A 357 -2.89 15.88 4.36
CA ILE A 357 -4.04 15.62 3.47
C ILE A 357 -4.70 14.28 3.83
N LEU A 358 -3.89 13.23 4.00
CA LEU A 358 -4.39 11.94 4.46
C LEU A 358 -5.11 12.07 5.81
N GLY A 359 -4.49 12.71 6.80
CA GLY A 359 -5.08 12.89 8.13
C GLY A 359 -6.35 13.76 8.16
N MET A 360 -6.60 14.58 7.14
CA MET A 360 -7.79 15.45 7.06
C MET A 360 -9.01 14.79 6.44
N ILE A 361 -8.83 13.92 5.43
CA ILE A 361 -9.95 13.42 4.61
C ILE A 361 -9.89 11.93 4.26
N ALA A 362 -8.79 11.22 4.53
CA ALA A 362 -8.74 9.78 4.28
C ALA A 362 -9.73 9.06 5.21
N ARG A 363 -10.30 7.96 4.73
CA ARG A 363 -11.16 7.08 5.52
C ARG A 363 -10.36 6.52 6.69
N THR A 364 -11.00 6.39 7.85
CA THR A 364 -10.38 5.71 8.99
C THR A 364 -10.34 4.21 8.76
N PHE A 365 -9.14 3.64 8.73
CA PHE A 365 -8.92 2.19 8.66
C PHE A 365 -8.73 1.65 10.08
N HIS A 366 -9.73 0.97 10.62
CA HIS A 366 -9.57 0.28 11.89
C HIS A 366 -10.51 -0.91 12.00
N ILE A 367 -10.12 -1.89 12.81
CA ILE A 367 -11.00 -2.95 13.27
C ILE A 367 -11.39 -2.61 14.70
N ARG A 368 -12.69 -2.50 14.96
CA ARG A 368 -13.20 -2.16 16.29
C ARG A 368 -12.67 -3.17 17.31
N ASN A 369 -12.17 -2.67 18.44
CA ASN A 369 -11.56 -3.46 19.52
C ASN A 369 -10.27 -4.24 19.13
N SER A 370 -9.68 -4.02 17.95
CA SER A 370 -8.38 -4.58 17.61
C SER A 370 -7.22 -3.74 18.17
N CYS A 371 -6.05 -4.36 18.32
CA CYS A 371 -4.80 -3.69 18.68
C CYS A 371 -3.99 -3.20 17.46
N PHE A 372 -4.42 -3.53 16.24
CA PHE A 372 -3.66 -3.23 15.02
C PHE A 372 -3.89 -1.79 14.57
N THR A 373 -2.80 -1.07 14.30
CA THR A 373 -2.82 0.35 13.92
C THR A 373 -1.93 0.67 12.72
N TYR A 374 -1.26 -0.33 12.17
CA TYR A 374 -0.23 -0.11 11.16
C TYR A 374 -0.83 -0.16 9.75
N LEU A 375 -0.46 0.80 8.92
CA LEU A 375 -0.94 0.91 7.54
C LEU A 375 0.24 0.94 6.57
N PRO A 376 0.11 0.35 5.37
CA PRO A 376 1.04 0.60 4.28
C PRO A 376 1.07 2.10 3.96
N ASN A 377 2.23 2.62 3.59
CA ASN A 377 2.37 4.02 3.20
C ASN A 377 1.96 4.18 1.73
N PRO A 378 0.86 4.89 1.41
CA PRO A 378 0.41 5.07 0.03
C PRO A 378 1.15 6.21 -0.70
N THR A 379 2.17 6.81 -0.06
CA THR A 379 2.85 8.01 -0.54
C THR A 379 4.35 7.79 -0.76
N PRO A 380 5.00 8.57 -1.64
CA PRO A 380 6.46 8.55 -1.78
C PRO A 380 7.18 9.22 -0.59
N ASP A 381 6.45 9.98 0.23
CA ASP A 381 6.98 10.69 1.38
C ASP A 381 7.22 9.74 2.57
N ARG A 382 8.20 10.06 3.42
CA ARG A 382 8.53 9.25 4.61
C ARG A 382 8.04 9.92 5.89
N TRP A 383 7.37 9.15 6.73
CA TRP A 383 6.98 9.60 8.07
C TRP A 383 8.16 9.52 9.05
N LYS A 384 8.52 10.65 9.66
CA LYS A 384 9.64 10.75 10.62
C LYS A 384 9.09 10.73 12.06
N GLU A 385 8.88 9.55 12.64
CA GLU A 385 8.29 9.44 13.99
C GLU A 385 9.13 10.07 15.10
N LYS A 386 10.45 10.15 14.92
CA LYS A 386 11.37 10.60 15.97
C LYS A 386 11.45 12.12 16.13
N SER A 387 10.90 12.90 15.20
CA SER A 387 11.03 14.36 15.24
C SER A 387 9.98 15.05 16.11
N PHE A 388 8.87 14.39 16.45
CA PHE A 388 7.83 14.98 17.31
C PHE A 388 6.94 13.95 18.00
N SER A 389 6.20 14.41 19.02
CA SER A 389 5.22 13.59 19.73
C SER A 389 3.80 13.99 19.36
N LEU A 390 3.04 13.08 18.72
CA LEU A 390 1.62 13.26 18.44
C LEU A 390 0.80 13.53 19.71
N ARG A 391 1.20 12.93 20.85
CA ARG A 391 0.55 13.18 22.14
C ARG A 391 0.74 14.63 22.61
N LYS A 392 1.97 15.13 22.60
CA LYS A 392 2.25 16.50 23.00
C LYS A 392 1.59 17.49 22.04
N MET A 393 1.58 17.17 20.74
CA MET A 393 0.87 17.93 19.72
C MET A 393 -0.65 17.98 19.97
N LEU A 394 -1.28 16.86 20.34
CA LEU A 394 -2.69 16.82 20.71
C LEU A 394 -2.98 17.64 21.99
N GLY A 395 -2.06 17.62 22.96
CA GLY A 395 -2.13 18.48 24.14
C GLY A 395 -2.05 19.97 23.80
N ALA A 396 -1.07 20.37 22.97
CA ALA A 396 -0.93 21.74 22.50
C ALA A 396 -2.16 22.21 21.70
N PHE A 397 -2.69 21.35 20.83
CA PHE A 397 -3.96 21.59 20.13
C PHE A 397 -5.11 21.80 21.11
N GLY A 398 -5.24 20.96 22.14
CA GLY A 398 -6.26 21.07 23.19
C GLY A 398 -6.20 22.37 24.00
N SER A 399 -5.01 22.91 24.22
CA SER A 399 -4.84 24.22 24.89
C SER A 399 -5.24 25.38 23.96
N ARG A 400 -4.86 25.32 22.67
CA ARG A 400 -5.13 26.39 21.70
C ARG A 400 -6.57 26.39 21.17
N ILE A 401 -7.24 25.25 21.14
CA ILE A 401 -8.63 25.16 20.67
C ILE A 401 -9.60 25.91 21.59
N GLN A 402 -9.25 26.13 22.86
CA GLN A 402 -10.08 26.86 23.82
C GLN A 402 -10.12 28.37 23.55
N ASN A 403 -9.11 28.91 22.84
CA ASN A 403 -9.05 30.34 22.53
C ASN A 403 -9.96 30.65 21.35
N ASP A 404 -10.90 31.58 21.52
CA ASP A 404 -11.74 32.03 20.41
C ASP A 404 -10.96 32.95 19.46
N ILE A 405 -11.31 32.90 18.17
CA ILE A 405 -10.84 33.89 17.20
C ILE A 405 -11.82 35.05 17.22
N SER A 406 -11.31 36.26 17.39
CA SER A 406 -12.08 37.50 17.29
C SER A 406 -12.89 37.54 15.99
N GLY A 407 -14.22 37.69 16.09
CA GLY A 407 -15.11 37.79 14.92
C GLY A 407 -15.58 36.46 14.29
N SER A 408 -15.42 35.33 14.99
CA SER A 408 -15.88 34.03 14.50
C SER A 408 -16.40 33.11 15.62
N PRO A 409 -17.69 33.20 16.00
CA PRO A 409 -18.25 32.26 16.97
C PRO A 409 -18.17 30.84 16.42
N ARG A 410 -17.55 29.94 17.19
CA ARG A 410 -17.42 28.52 16.86
C ARG A 410 -18.72 27.81 17.20
N ASN A 411 -19.00 26.70 16.51
CA ASN A 411 -20.06 25.80 16.95
C ASN A 411 -19.68 25.22 18.33
N ALA A 412 -20.40 25.65 19.37
CA ALA A 412 -20.11 25.29 20.76
C ALA A 412 -20.23 23.78 21.00
N ALA A 413 -21.16 23.10 20.32
CA ALA A 413 -21.34 21.65 20.44
C ALA A 413 -20.12 20.89 19.88
N VAL A 414 -19.66 21.25 18.67
CA VAL A 414 -18.47 20.64 18.05
C VAL A 414 -17.22 20.91 18.88
N ARG A 415 -17.04 22.14 19.37
CA ARG A 415 -15.91 22.51 20.23
C ARG A 415 -15.88 21.68 21.52
N SER A 416 -17.02 21.55 22.20
CA SER A 416 -17.15 20.75 23.42
C SER A 416 -16.90 19.26 23.15
N ARG A 417 -17.35 18.73 22.01
CA ARG A 417 -17.09 17.35 21.59
C ARG A 417 -15.59 17.09 21.39
N ILE A 418 -14.89 17.97 20.66
CA ILE A 418 -13.44 17.86 20.46
C ILE A 418 -12.69 17.96 21.80
N ALA A 419 -13.04 18.93 22.66
CA ALA A 419 -12.38 19.11 23.95
C ALA A 419 -12.53 17.86 24.85
N ARG A 420 -13.70 17.21 24.82
CA ARG A 420 -13.95 15.95 25.52
C ARG A 420 -13.05 14.84 25.00
N HIS A 421 -13.02 14.62 23.68
CA HIS A 421 -12.16 13.60 23.05
C HIS A 421 -10.68 13.80 23.35
N VAL A 422 -10.18 15.04 23.26
CA VAL A 422 -8.79 15.35 23.61
C VAL A 422 -8.49 14.97 25.06
N LYS A 423 -9.38 15.32 26.00
CA LYS A 423 -9.23 14.96 27.41
C LYS A 423 -9.22 13.45 27.61
N ASP A 424 -10.15 12.73 26.98
CA ASP A 424 -10.30 11.29 27.12
C ASP A 424 -9.11 10.52 26.54
N ILE A 425 -8.62 10.91 25.35
CA ILE A 425 -7.42 10.31 24.74
C ILE A 425 -6.17 10.54 25.61
N LEU A 426 -6.02 11.73 26.20
CA LEU A 426 -4.86 12.08 27.03
C LEU A 426 -4.93 11.49 28.45
N ARG A 427 -6.14 11.16 28.94
CA ARG A 427 -6.37 10.50 30.24
C ARG A 427 -5.67 9.14 30.30
N TYR A 428 -5.67 8.39 29.20
CA TYR A 428 -5.13 7.04 29.18
C TYR A 428 -3.62 7.03 28.89
N GLN A 429 -2.84 6.58 29.87
CA GLN A 429 -1.37 6.59 29.84
C GLN A 429 -0.78 5.22 30.18
N GLY A 430 0.41 4.97 29.62
CA GLY A 430 1.13 3.71 29.81
C GLY A 430 0.66 2.59 28.89
N ALA A 431 1.43 1.49 28.91
CA ALA A 431 1.24 0.39 27.98
C ALA A 431 0.02 -0.50 28.30
N SER A 432 -0.43 -0.54 29.56
CA SER A 432 -1.59 -1.32 30.00
C SER A 432 -2.95 -0.68 29.64
N GLN A 433 -2.96 0.59 29.26
CA GLN A 433 -4.16 1.33 28.88
C GLN A 433 -4.24 1.59 27.36
N CYS A 434 -3.39 0.92 26.58
CA CYS A 434 -3.28 1.16 25.13
C CYS A 434 -4.61 0.90 24.40
N LEU A 435 -5.31 -0.19 24.75
CA LEU A 435 -6.61 -0.55 24.15
C LEU A 435 -7.69 0.50 24.42
N VAL A 436 -7.80 0.98 25.65
CA VAL A 436 -8.78 2.01 26.02
C VAL A 436 -8.50 3.32 25.29
N ARG A 437 -7.20 3.68 25.17
CA ARG A 437 -6.78 4.83 24.39
C ARG A 437 -7.13 4.69 22.91
N LEU A 438 -6.98 3.50 22.33
CA LEU A 438 -7.37 3.23 20.94
C LEU A 438 -8.88 3.36 20.74
N GLN A 439 -9.68 2.86 21.67
CA GLN A 439 -11.13 3.05 21.59
C GLN A 439 -11.52 4.53 21.67
N ALA A 440 -10.91 5.31 22.58
CA ALA A 440 -11.14 6.75 22.64
C ALA A 440 -10.72 7.45 21.35
N LEU A 441 -9.65 7.00 20.69
CA LEU A 441 -9.22 7.49 19.39
C LEU A 441 -10.26 7.17 18.30
N HIS A 442 -10.73 5.91 18.23
CA HIS A 442 -11.72 5.49 17.23
C HIS A 442 -13.03 6.28 17.40
N SER A 443 -13.53 6.42 18.63
CA SER A 443 -14.73 7.24 18.88
C SER A 443 -14.55 8.70 18.50
N ALA A 444 -13.36 9.26 18.67
CA ALA A 444 -13.07 10.63 18.23
C ALA A 444 -13.06 10.76 16.69
N LEU A 445 -12.60 9.73 15.98
CA LEU A 445 -12.57 9.68 14.52
C LEU A 445 -13.97 9.47 13.94
N ASP A 446 -14.76 8.54 14.48
CA ASP A 446 -16.15 8.32 14.05
C ASP A 446 -16.99 9.60 14.19
N ASP A 447 -16.81 10.31 15.31
CA ASP A 447 -17.46 11.59 15.58
C ASP A 447 -16.97 12.70 14.64
N ALA A 448 -15.70 12.67 14.23
CA ALA A 448 -15.15 13.62 13.27
C ALA A 448 -15.71 13.36 11.87
N ASP A 449 -15.80 12.10 11.46
CA ASP A 449 -16.36 11.68 10.17
C ASP A 449 -17.83 12.11 10.06
N GLU A 450 -18.63 11.93 11.12
CA GLU A 450 -20.01 12.43 11.20
C GLU A 450 -20.07 13.96 10.97
N VAL A 451 -19.19 14.72 11.63
CA VAL A 451 -19.16 16.19 11.51
C VAL A 451 -18.70 16.66 10.12
N LEU A 452 -17.76 15.95 9.51
CA LEU A 452 -17.17 16.28 8.20
C LEU A 452 -18.03 15.83 7.02
N THR A 453 -18.87 14.81 7.21
CA THR A 453 -19.73 14.27 6.15
C THR A 453 -21.19 14.70 6.27
N ALA A 454 -21.62 15.07 7.49
CA ALA A 454 -23.03 15.21 7.85
C ALA A 454 -23.85 13.91 7.63
N ARG A 455 -23.17 12.76 7.60
CA ARG A 455 -23.80 11.43 7.64
C ARG A 455 -23.90 11.03 9.10
N VAL A 456 -25.08 10.58 9.53
CA VAL A 456 -25.21 9.94 10.84
C VAL A 456 -24.36 8.68 10.78
N SER A 457 -23.39 8.57 11.68
CA SER A 457 -22.62 7.35 11.84
C SER A 457 -23.58 6.27 12.33
N ASP A 458 -23.92 5.32 11.45
CA ASP A 458 -24.58 4.08 11.84
C ASP A 458 -23.62 3.34 12.76
N GLY A 459 -23.62 3.66 14.06
CA GLY A 459 -22.89 2.93 15.11
C GLY A 459 -23.35 1.47 15.30
N ARG A 460 -23.95 0.87 14.27
CA ARG A 460 -24.57 -0.46 14.24
C ARG A 460 -24.25 -1.31 13.02
N ARG A 461 -23.65 -0.79 11.94
CA ARG A 461 -23.23 -1.66 10.84
C ARG A 461 -21.79 -2.10 11.05
N SER A 462 -21.62 -3.34 11.47
CA SER A 462 -20.33 -4.02 11.37
C SER A 462 -19.90 -4.00 9.90
N ILE A 463 -18.59 -3.89 9.64
CA ILE A 463 -18.02 -4.08 8.30
C ILE A 463 -18.30 -5.52 7.77
N ALA A 464 -18.85 -6.40 8.61
CA ALA A 464 -19.33 -7.74 8.26
C ALA A 464 -20.81 -7.83 7.84
N ASP A 465 -21.61 -6.75 7.92
CA ASP A 465 -23.01 -6.79 7.50
C ASP A 465 -23.12 -6.40 6.02
N GLU A 466 -23.12 -7.40 5.14
CA GLU A 466 -23.63 -7.23 3.77
C GLU A 466 -25.04 -6.62 3.83
N PRO A 467 -25.35 -5.60 3.00
CA PRO A 467 -26.74 -5.26 2.76
C PRO A 467 -27.36 -6.44 2.03
N GLN A 468 -28.21 -7.21 2.72
CA GLN A 468 -29.18 -8.03 2.03
C GLN A 468 -30.02 -7.09 1.15
N ALA A 469 -29.99 -7.33 -0.15
CA ALA A 469 -30.80 -6.63 -1.14
C ALA A 469 -32.30 -6.84 -0.78
N GLY A 470 -32.86 -5.90 -0.02
CA GLY A 470 -34.24 -6.01 0.48
C GLY A 470 -34.80 -4.74 1.09
N ASP A 471 -33.99 -3.94 1.78
CA ASP A 471 -34.50 -2.74 2.44
C ASP A 471 -34.23 -1.47 1.61
N ALA A 472 -35.16 -1.19 0.71
CA ALA A 472 -35.29 0.11 0.06
C ALA A 472 -35.59 1.20 1.11
N TYR A 473 -34.55 1.83 1.65
CA TYR A 473 -34.70 3.02 2.48
C TYR A 473 -35.26 4.17 1.63
N ALA A 474 -36.34 4.77 2.12
CA ALA A 474 -36.89 6.01 1.59
C ALA A 474 -35.79 7.08 1.50
N TRP A 475 -35.52 7.55 0.29
CA TRP A 475 -34.50 8.55 0.00
C TRP A 475 -34.93 9.92 0.54
N ASP A 476 -34.39 10.32 1.71
CA ASP A 476 -34.58 11.67 2.23
C ASP A 476 -33.68 12.67 1.48
N SER A 477 -34.27 13.34 0.49
CA SER A 477 -33.62 14.40 -0.30
C SER A 477 -33.02 15.55 0.54
N GLY A 478 -33.52 15.76 1.77
CA GLY A 478 -32.99 16.77 2.71
C GLY A 478 -31.61 16.42 3.24
N SER A 479 -31.41 15.15 3.62
CA SER A 479 -30.13 14.62 4.09
C SER A 479 -29.04 14.68 3.01
N GLU A 480 -29.38 14.32 1.77
CA GLU A 480 -28.43 14.34 0.65
C GLU A 480 -27.94 15.77 0.33
N ARG A 481 -28.85 16.75 0.35
CA ARG A 481 -28.50 18.16 0.14
C ARG A 481 -27.57 18.68 1.24
N ALA A 482 -27.81 18.30 2.49
CA ALA A 482 -26.96 18.66 3.62
C ALA A 482 -25.55 18.06 3.49
N GLN A 483 -25.44 16.79 3.09
CA GLN A 483 -24.17 16.11 2.86
C GLN A 483 -23.38 16.75 1.70
N LYS A 484 -24.03 17.02 0.56
CA LYS A 484 -23.41 17.72 -0.59
C LYS A 484 -22.90 19.10 -0.21
N LEU A 485 -23.68 19.88 0.55
CA LEU A 485 -23.26 21.19 1.04
C LEU A 485 -22.07 21.08 1.99
N ARG A 486 -22.11 20.11 2.91
CA ARG A 486 -21.03 19.85 3.88
C ARG A 486 -19.74 19.49 3.17
N ARG A 487 -19.77 18.54 2.24
CA ARG A 487 -18.63 18.14 1.41
C ARG A 487 -18.01 19.35 0.72
N ARG A 488 -18.81 20.19 0.09
CA ARG A 488 -18.33 21.42 -0.57
C ARG A 488 -17.65 22.39 0.40
N MET A 489 -18.16 22.53 1.63
CA MET A 489 -17.52 23.37 2.65
C MET A 489 -16.15 22.81 3.06
N VAL A 490 -16.08 21.52 3.35
CA VAL A 490 -14.82 20.86 3.75
C VAL A 490 -13.78 20.95 2.64
N LEU A 491 -14.15 20.67 1.39
CA LEU A 491 -13.22 20.78 0.26
C LEU A 491 -12.71 22.21 0.06
N ASN A 492 -13.55 23.24 0.24
CA ASN A 492 -13.08 24.63 0.18
C ASN A 492 -12.08 24.94 1.30
N VAL A 493 -12.34 24.48 2.53
CA VAL A 493 -11.41 24.68 3.66
C VAL A 493 -10.09 23.96 3.41
N LEU A 494 -10.14 22.70 2.96
CA LEU A 494 -8.98 21.90 2.60
C LEU A 494 -8.12 22.59 1.54
N ARG A 495 -8.76 23.05 0.46
CA ARG A 495 -8.10 23.81 -0.61
C ARG A 495 -7.35 25.02 -0.06
N TYR A 496 -8.03 25.91 0.67
CA TYR A 496 -7.40 27.13 1.18
C TYR A 496 -6.29 26.83 2.19
N HIS A 497 -6.47 25.79 3.01
CA HIS A 497 -5.45 25.32 3.94
C HIS A 497 -4.17 24.88 3.23
N ILE A 498 -4.28 23.99 2.24
CA ILE A 498 -3.14 23.50 1.45
C ILE A 498 -2.42 24.69 0.78
N GLN A 499 -3.17 25.59 0.14
CA GLN A 499 -2.60 26.73 -0.55
C GLN A 499 -1.83 27.65 0.40
N GLU A 500 -2.37 27.89 1.59
CA GLU A 500 -1.76 28.78 2.58
C GLU A 500 -0.50 28.17 3.20
N VAL A 501 -0.54 26.89 3.57
CA VAL A 501 0.64 26.16 4.07
C VAL A 501 1.77 26.19 3.04
N VAL A 502 1.47 25.87 1.78
CA VAL A 502 2.47 25.85 0.70
C VAL A 502 3.02 27.25 0.43
N ARG A 503 2.17 28.28 0.45
CA ARG A 503 2.59 29.69 0.28
C ARG A 503 3.58 30.09 1.38
N LEU A 504 3.26 29.81 2.64
CA LEU A 504 4.12 30.15 3.77
C LEU A 504 5.43 29.35 3.78
N LEU A 505 5.41 28.08 3.38
CA LEU A 505 6.61 27.25 3.26
C LEU A 505 7.61 27.78 2.19
N ASN A 506 7.09 28.42 1.15
CA ASN A 506 7.89 28.85 -0.01
C ASN A 506 8.08 30.38 -0.09
N LYS A 507 7.65 31.13 0.94
CA LYS A 507 7.70 32.61 0.97
C LYS A 507 9.12 33.17 0.77
N SER A 508 10.16 32.50 1.29
CA SER A 508 11.57 32.92 1.12
C SER A 508 12.16 32.61 -0.26
N LEU A 509 11.52 31.75 -1.06
CA LEU A 509 11.91 31.48 -2.45
C LEU A 509 11.30 32.50 -3.43
N GLU A 510 10.30 33.27 -3.01
CA GLU A 510 9.66 34.30 -3.82
C GLU A 510 10.37 35.68 -3.70
N THR A 511 11.22 35.86 -2.69
CA THR A 511 11.96 37.11 -2.41
C THR A 511 13.38 37.16 -2.98
N GLN A 512 13.80 36.22 -3.83
CA GLN A 512 15.07 36.33 -4.58
C GLN A 512 14.82 36.85 -6.02
N PRO A 513 14.93 38.17 -6.28
CA PRO A 513 15.08 38.67 -7.64
C PRO A 513 16.52 38.48 -8.13
N LEU A 514 16.66 38.19 -9.43
CA LEU A 514 17.91 38.16 -10.19
C LEU A 514 18.79 39.38 -9.87
N GLN A 515 19.97 39.15 -9.28
CA GLN A 515 20.96 40.20 -9.05
C GLN A 515 21.72 40.49 -10.36
N VAL A 516 21.49 41.68 -10.91
CA VAL A 516 22.45 42.37 -11.79
C VAL A 516 23.48 43.05 -10.87
N PRO A 517 24.79 42.90 -11.11
CA PRO A 517 25.80 43.50 -10.24
C PRO A 517 26.12 44.93 -10.70
N GLU A 518 25.90 45.92 -9.85
CA GLU A 518 26.73 47.14 -9.92
C GLU A 518 26.93 47.80 -8.55
N GLN A 519 28.17 48.22 -8.35
CA GLN A 519 28.86 48.62 -7.12
C GLN A 519 28.39 50.01 -6.65
N SER A 520 28.37 50.37 -5.36
CA SER A 520 29.55 50.88 -4.62
C SER A 520 29.21 51.15 -3.14
N PRO A 521 30.20 51.21 -2.22
CA PRO A 521 29.98 51.21 -0.77
C PRO A 521 30.18 52.59 -0.12
N THR A 522 29.26 53.02 0.77
CA THR A 522 29.55 54.10 1.74
C THR A 522 28.96 53.80 3.13
N SER A 523 29.90 53.56 4.05
CA SER A 523 29.97 53.86 5.49
C SER A 523 29.04 53.16 6.51
N PRO A 524 29.59 52.74 7.69
CA PRO A 524 28.95 51.76 8.56
C PRO A 524 28.62 52.36 9.95
N THR A 525 27.55 53.13 10.10
CA THR A 525 27.27 53.68 11.46
C THR A 525 25.81 53.94 11.84
N SER A 526 24.81 53.58 11.04
CA SER A 526 23.39 53.73 11.47
C SER A 526 22.50 52.48 11.37
N ARG A 527 23.03 51.30 11.00
CA ARG A 527 22.25 50.05 10.84
C ARG A 527 22.26 49.10 12.04
N ARG A 528 22.40 49.59 13.28
CA ARG A 528 22.51 48.70 14.46
C ARG A 528 21.31 48.68 15.41
N ARG A 529 20.15 49.24 15.04
CA ARG A 529 18.99 49.24 15.95
C ARG A 529 17.60 48.98 15.38
N ALA A 530 17.47 48.59 14.11
CA ALA A 530 16.17 48.21 13.56
C ALA A 530 16.33 47.24 12.37
N SER A 531 16.53 45.94 12.64
CA SER A 531 16.23 44.85 11.67
C SER A 531 16.46 43.42 12.21
N LEU A 532 16.42 43.18 13.53
CA LEU A 532 16.64 41.81 14.06
C LEU A 532 15.37 40.95 14.16
N ASP A 533 14.19 41.49 13.82
CA ASP A 533 12.91 40.80 14.09
C ASP A 533 11.87 40.86 12.94
N GLY A 534 12.30 41.24 11.72
CA GLY A 534 11.38 41.62 10.65
C GLY A 534 11.13 40.60 9.53
N ASP A 535 11.97 39.57 9.36
CA ASP A 535 11.94 38.78 8.12
C ASP A 535 12.12 37.27 8.31
N ARG A 536 11.79 36.76 9.51
CA ARG A 536 11.79 35.31 9.74
C ARG A 536 10.47 34.70 9.27
N GLY A 537 10.57 33.70 8.39
CA GLY A 537 9.41 32.95 7.92
C GLY A 537 8.71 32.24 9.09
N PRO A 538 7.36 32.11 9.11
CA PRO A 538 6.65 31.52 10.24
C PRO A 538 7.05 30.07 10.54
N PHE A 539 7.58 29.34 9.55
CA PHE A 539 8.10 27.98 9.73
C PHE A 539 9.57 27.92 10.18
N GLU A 540 10.32 29.03 10.18
CA GLU A 540 11.71 29.05 10.65
C GLU A 540 11.78 28.90 12.17
N ASN A 541 10.84 29.50 12.90
CA ASN A 541 10.71 29.32 14.35
C ASN A 541 10.48 27.85 14.74
N ILE A 542 9.81 27.06 13.88
CA ILE A 542 9.59 25.63 14.10
C ILE A 542 10.90 24.85 13.89
N ASN A 543 11.71 25.23 12.89
CA ASN A 543 12.99 24.58 12.62
C ASN A 543 14.05 24.87 13.69
N GLU A 544 13.96 26.02 14.37
CA GLU A 544 14.84 26.42 15.47
C GLU A 544 14.37 25.89 16.84
N SER A 545 13.14 25.38 16.94
CA SER A 545 12.56 24.90 18.20
C SER A 545 13.19 23.60 18.69
N SER A 546 13.28 23.45 20.01
CA SER A 546 13.69 22.19 20.63
C SER A 546 12.66 21.07 20.35
N PRO A 547 13.05 19.78 20.35
CA PRO A 547 12.12 18.67 20.14
C PRO A 547 10.93 18.63 21.10
N ASP A 548 11.04 19.25 22.28
CA ASP A 548 9.99 19.31 23.29
C ASP A 548 9.01 20.48 23.09
N GLU A 549 9.45 21.56 22.45
CA GLU A 549 8.67 22.78 22.22
C GLU A 549 8.13 22.89 20.80
N VAL A 550 8.69 22.12 19.85
CA VAL A 550 8.32 22.14 18.43
C VAL A 550 6.81 21.97 18.22
N HIS A 551 6.12 21.22 19.10
CA HIS A 551 4.68 21.00 19.02
C HIS A 551 3.87 22.25 19.37
N ILE A 552 4.36 23.06 20.31
CA ILE A 552 3.74 24.32 20.73
C ILE A 552 3.96 25.33 19.62
N ALA A 553 5.21 25.50 19.16
CA ALA A 553 5.54 26.40 18.06
C ALA A 553 4.72 26.09 16.79
N PHE A 554 4.56 24.81 16.45
CA PHE A 554 3.71 24.39 15.32
C PHE A 554 2.25 24.80 15.50
N MET A 555 1.66 24.55 16.67
CA MET A 555 0.28 24.94 16.95
C MET A 555 0.08 26.45 17.01
N ASP A 556 1.09 27.20 17.44
CA ASP A 556 1.06 28.66 17.49
C ASP A 556 1.02 29.27 16.10
N VAL A 557 1.85 28.76 15.19
CA VAL A 557 1.82 29.13 13.77
C VAL A 557 0.49 28.73 13.14
N TYR A 558 0.00 27.52 13.43
CA TYR A 558 -1.27 27.05 12.87
C TYR A 558 -2.47 27.90 13.32
N PHE A 559 -2.66 28.10 14.62
CA PHE A 559 -3.80 28.87 15.13
C PHE A 559 -3.66 30.38 14.92
N GLY A 560 -2.44 30.92 15.00
CA GLY A 560 -2.16 32.35 14.90
C GLY A 560 -2.12 32.88 13.47
N VAL A 561 -1.62 32.09 12.51
CA VAL A 561 -1.42 32.54 11.13
C VAL A 561 -2.33 31.77 10.17
N ILE A 562 -2.15 30.45 10.07
CA ILE A 562 -2.76 29.62 9.01
C ILE A 562 -4.29 29.61 9.16
N ARG A 563 -4.79 29.20 10.32
CA ARG A 563 -6.22 29.04 10.58
C ARG A 563 -7.00 30.34 10.39
N GLY A 564 -6.46 31.46 10.88
CA GLY A 564 -7.10 32.77 10.75
C GLY A 564 -7.31 33.15 9.29
N GLN A 565 -6.27 33.00 8.46
CA GLN A 565 -6.33 33.30 7.03
C GLN A 565 -7.25 32.33 6.28
N VAL A 566 -7.18 31.03 6.56
CA VAL A 566 -8.05 30.02 5.94
C VAL A 566 -9.52 30.29 6.23
N VAL A 567 -9.88 30.63 7.47
CA VAL A 567 -11.27 30.96 7.85
C VAL A 567 -11.76 32.20 7.11
N ASN A 568 -10.92 33.24 6.99
CA ASN A 568 -11.27 34.46 6.27
C ASN A 568 -11.50 34.19 4.78
N LEU A 569 -10.55 33.51 4.12
CA LEU A 569 -10.65 33.16 2.70
C LEU A 569 -11.85 32.26 2.40
N ALA A 570 -12.13 31.28 3.26
CA ALA A 570 -13.27 30.39 3.11
C ALA A 570 -14.60 31.16 3.20
N ARG A 571 -14.71 32.13 4.12
CA ARG A 571 -15.91 32.98 4.25
C ARG A 571 -16.11 33.88 3.05
N GLU A 572 -15.06 34.56 2.62
CA GLU A 572 -15.10 35.42 1.43
C GLU A 572 -15.48 34.64 0.18
N SER A 573 -15.03 33.39 0.08
CA SER A 573 -15.42 32.47 -1.00
C SER A 573 -16.92 32.16 -0.98
N VAL A 574 -17.47 31.86 0.20
CA VAL A 574 -18.92 31.60 0.36
C VAL A 574 -19.74 32.85 0.08
N LYS A 575 -19.31 34.00 0.60
CA LYS A 575 -19.96 35.30 0.36
C LYS A 575 -20.00 35.62 -1.14
N ARG A 576 -18.86 35.56 -1.83
CA ARG A 576 -18.80 35.77 -3.29
C ARG A 576 -19.71 34.84 -4.08
N LYS A 577 -19.91 33.60 -3.64
CA LYS A 577 -20.83 32.66 -4.29
C LYS A 577 -22.29 33.02 -4.05
N LEU A 578 -22.64 33.46 -2.84
CA LEU A 578 -23.97 33.95 -2.51
C LEU A 578 -24.30 35.22 -3.31
N ASP A 579 -23.35 36.16 -3.38
CA ASP A 579 -23.51 37.41 -4.13
C ASP A 579 -23.76 37.11 -5.63
N ARG A 580 -22.98 36.19 -6.24
CA ARG A 580 -23.19 35.75 -7.63
C ARG A 580 -24.51 35.01 -7.86
N GLN A 581 -24.99 34.26 -6.87
CA GLN A 581 -26.29 33.57 -6.97
C GLN A 581 -27.45 34.57 -6.89
N GLN A 582 -27.32 35.62 -6.08
CA GLN A 582 -28.30 36.71 -6.01
C GLN A 582 -28.30 37.62 -7.24
N GLU A 583 -27.13 37.78 -7.90
CA GLU A 583 -27.03 38.48 -9.18
C GLU A 583 -27.59 37.68 -10.37
N ALA A 584 -27.68 36.36 -10.26
CA ALA A 584 -28.17 35.46 -11.30
C ALA A 584 -29.68 35.14 -11.23
N GLU A 585 -30.39 35.55 -10.16
CA GLU A 585 -31.86 35.51 -10.14
C GLU A 585 -32.42 36.69 -10.96
N PRO A 586 -33.26 36.45 -11.99
CA PRO A 586 -33.77 37.53 -12.81
C PRO A 586 -34.73 38.39 -11.97
N ARG A 587 -34.35 39.65 -11.73
CA ARG A 587 -35.27 40.67 -11.25
C ARG A 587 -36.40 40.84 -12.27
N HIS A 588 -37.51 40.17 -12.04
CA HIS A 588 -38.78 40.53 -12.66
C HIS A 588 -39.24 41.86 -12.07
N GLN A 589 -38.80 42.96 -12.67
CA GLN A 589 -39.60 44.17 -12.74
C GLN A 589 -39.35 44.88 -14.06
N ALA A 590 -40.44 45.02 -14.81
CA ALA A 590 -40.51 45.58 -16.13
C ALA A 590 -40.12 47.07 -16.15
N SER A 591 -39.31 47.45 -17.12
CA SER A 591 -39.49 48.71 -17.85
C SER A 591 -38.83 48.62 -19.22
N PHE A 592 -39.65 48.86 -20.22
CA PHE A 592 -39.33 49.00 -21.64
C PHE A 592 -38.35 50.16 -21.89
N GLY A 593 -37.41 49.98 -22.82
CA GLY A 593 -36.83 51.12 -23.54
C GLY A 593 -35.39 50.99 -24.03
N GLY A 594 -35.20 50.47 -25.25
CA GLY A 594 -34.40 51.13 -26.28
C GLY A 594 -32.86 51.17 -26.20
N ARG A 595 -32.24 50.30 -27.02
CA ARG A 595 -31.10 50.54 -27.94
C ARG A 595 -29.65 50.71 -27.42
N THR A 596 -28.80 49.93 -28.12
CA THR A 596 -27.42 50.16 -28.62
C THR A 596 -26.19 49.96 -27.71
N ARG A 597 -25.44 48.87 -27.96
CA ARG A 597 -23.98 48.81 -28.24
C ARG A 597 -23.58 47.36 -28.55
N ARG A 598 -23.02 47.05 -29.72
CA ARG A 598 -21.64 47.20 -30.22
C ARG A 598 -20.65 46.24 -29.53
N ASN A 599 -20.15 45.30 -30.34
CA ASN A 599 -19.15 44.24 -30.12
C ASN A 599 -18.03 44.54 -29.13
N SER A 600 -17.66 43.54 -28.33
CA SER A 600 -16.31 42.97 -28.24
C SER A 600 -16.39 41.66 -27.44
N GLY A 601 -16.12 40.53 -28.12
CA GLY A 601 -16.17 39.19 -27.52
C GLY A 601 -14.85 38.88 -26.83
N ASP A 602 -14.91 38.77 -25.51
CA ASP A 602 -13.88 38.15 -24.68
C ASP A 602 -14.29 36.71 -24.34
N THR A 603 -13.31 35.83 -24.41
CA THR A 603 -13.39 34.39 -24.20
C THR A 603 -13.82 34.02 -22.77
N SER A 604 -14.94 33.29 -22.65
CA SER A 604 -15.23 32.47 -21.47
C SER A 604 -15.87 31.14 -21.88
N SER A 605 -15.10 30.05 -21.83
CA SER A 605 -15.67 28.69 -21.91
C SER A 605 -16.09 28.26 -20.50
N SER A 606 -17.39 28.36 -20.24
CA SER A 606 -18.05 27.74 -19.08
C SER A 606 -18.69 26.44 -19.55
N LEU A 607 -18.49 25.36 -18.77
CA LEU A 607 -19.14 24.07 -18.94
C LEU A 607 -20.67 24.21 -18.96
N ALA A 608 -21.30 23.73 -20.03
CA ALA A 608 -22.73 23.49 -20.11
C ALA A 608 -23.00 21.99 -19.93
N VAL A 609 -23.98 21.70 -19.08
CA VAL A 609 -24.68 20.43 -18.93
C VAL A 609 -25.46 20.15 -20.22
N LEU A 610 -25.42 18.93 -20.74
CA LEU A 610 -26.33 18.45 -21.78
C LEU A 610 -26.83 17.06 -21.41
N ASP A 611 -28.15 17.00 -21.18
CA ASP A 611 -28.96 15.79 -21.25
C ASP A 611 -29.32 15.49 -22.72
N ASP A 612 -29.17 14.21 -23.05
CA ASP A 612 -29.98 13.30 -23.88
C ASP A 612 -30.60 13.74 -25.23
N ALA A 613 -30.21 13.02 -26.30
CA ALA A 613 -31.09 12.43 -27.33
C ALA A 613 -30.25 11.77 -28.46
N GLY A 614 -30.47 10.49 -28.72
CA GLY A 614 -29.96 9.79 -29.92
C GLY A 614 -30.55 10.34 -31.24
N PRO A 615 -30.02 9.97 -32.42
CA PRO A 615 -30.33 8.64 -32.97
C PRO A 615 -29.28 7.97 -33.92
N ALA A 616 -29.43 6.65 -34.03
CA ALA A 616 -29.38 5.77 -35.21
C ALA A 616 -28.42 5.99 -36.42
N VAL A 617 -27.64 4.91 -36.67
CA VAL A 617 -27.39 4.18 -37.95
C VAL A 617 -26.60 4.88 -39.06
N SER A 618 -25.37 4.38 -39.31
CA SER A 618 -24.98 3.64 -40.54
C SER A 618 -23.44 3.46 -40.60
N GLY A 619 -22.94 2.24 -40.68
CA GLY A 619 -21.62 1.95 -41.28
C GLY A 619 -21.79 1.57 -42.76
N PRO A 620 -20.79 0.99 -43.43
CA PRO A 620 -19.34 1.00 -43.19
C PRO A 620 -18.59 1.57 -44.42
N ASP A 621 -17.27 1.79 -44.34
CA ASP A 621 -16.39 1.73 -45.52
C ASP A 621 -14.95 1.37 -45.11
N GLU A 622 -14.50 0.21 -45.59
CA GLU A 622 -13.10 -0.19 -45.73
C GLU A 622 -12.39 0.69 -46.77
N PRO A 623 -11.04 0.72 -46.75
CA PRO A 623 -10.37 0.01 -47.84
C PRO A 623 -9.14 -0.80 -47.41
N GLN A 624 -8.97 -1.88 -48.16
CA GLN A 624 -7.85 -2.81 -48.24
C GLN A 624 -6.58 -2.23 -48.92
N ASP A 625 -5.46 -2.82 -48.51
CA ASP A 625 -4.26 -3.25 -49.25
C ASP A 625 -3.30 -2.24 -49.93
N GLY A 626 -2.01 -2.50 -49.69
CA GLY A 626 -0.88 -1.91 -50.41
C GLY A 626 0.48 -2.36 -49.86
N ASP A 627 0.95 -3.53 -50.33
CA ASP A 627 2.30 -4.07 -50.17
C ASP A 627 3.41 -3.16 -50.72
N GLY A 628 4.64 -3.28 -50.18
CA GLY A 628 5.82 -2.64 -50.78
C GLY A 628 7.14 -2.78 -50.03
N LEU A 629 7.87 -3.85 -50.37
CA LEU A 629 9.25 -4.25 -50.02
C LEU A 629 10.34 -3.15 -50.09
N GLY A 630 11.40 -3.29 -49.28
CA GLY A 630 12.70 -2.64 -49.50
C GLY A 630 13.77 -2.92 -48.43
N SER A 631 14.74 -3.76 -48.78
CA SER A 631 15.84 -4.32 -47.97
C SER A 631 17.03 -3.38 -47.66
N ALA A 632 17.93 -3.94 -46.81
CA ALA A 632 19.40 -3.76 -46.75
C ALA A 632 19.91 -2.49 -46.05
N ASP A 633 21.02 -2.47 -45.31
CA ASP A 633 22.03 -3.43 -44.82
C ASP A 633 22.92 -2.60 -43.85
N GLY A 634 23.70 -3.25 -42.99
CA GLY A 634 25.02 -2.70 -42.62
C GLY A 634 25.36 -2.50 -41.14
N ASP A 635 25.77 -3.60 -40.51
CA ASP A 635 26.87 -3.79 -39.54
C ASP A 635 27.72 -2.57 -39.11
N GLN A 636 28.03 -2.47 -37.81
CA GLN A 636 29.36 -2.86 -37.33
C GLN A 636 29.52 -2.85 -35.80
N GLU A 637 30.31 -3.82 -35.38
CA GLU A 637 30.68 -4.23 -34.04
C GLU A 637 31.59 -3.23 -33.31
N GLY A 638 31.60 -3.34 -31.98
CA GLY A 638 32.54 -2.67 -31.10
C GLY A 638 32.66 -3.44 -29.78
N GLU A 639 33.28 -4.62 -29.85
CA GLU A 639 33.83 -5.33 -28.70
C GLU A 639 34.74 -4.41 -27.86
N MET A 640 34.57 -4.43 -26.54
CA MET A 640 35.67 -4.22 -25.62
C MET A 640 35.53 -5.18 -24.45
N THR A 641 36.41 -6.18 -24.46
CA THR A 641 36.61 -7.12 -23.37
C THR A 641 37.81 -6.71 -22.52
N SER A 642 37.63 -6.91 -21.21
CA SER A 642 38.58 -7.58 -20.31
C SER A 642 39.41 -6.77 -19.29
N LEU A 643 39.42 -7.37 -18.09
CA LEU A 643 40.45 -7.41 -17.03
C LEU A 643 40.57 -6.20 -16.10
N ALA A 644 40.86 -6.31 -14.80
CA ALA A 644 40.79 -7.35 -13.76
C ALA A 644 41.36 -6.69 -12.48
N ASN A 645 40.94 -7.19 -11.29
CA ASN A 645 41.69 -7.21 -10.02
C ASN A 645 42.00 -5.85 -9.32
N GLU A 646 41.98 -5.66 -8.00
CA GLU A 646 41.82 -6.51 -6.81
C GLU A 646 41.68 -5.56 -5.55
N PRO A 647 41.54 -6.07 -4.30
CA PRO A 647 40.88 -5.39 -3.19
C PRO A 647 41.83 -4.69 -2.19
N VAL A 648 41.24 -3.83 -1.35
CA VAL A 648 41.78 -3.39 -0.05
C VAL A 648 40.61 -3.56 0.92
N GLY A 649 40.65 -4.33 2.00
CA GLY A 649 41.74 -4.65 2.91
C GLY A 649 41.17 -4.40 4.31
N GLU A 650 40.90 -5.49 5.04
CA GLU A 650 40.37 -5.50 6.40
C GLU A 650 41.26 -4.74 7.40
N ASN A 651 40.63 -4.10 8.39
CA ASN A 651 40.89 -4.27 9.84
C ASN A 651 40.56 -2.98 10.60
N PHE A 652 39.57 -3.02 11.49
CA PHE A 652 39.77 -2.54 12.86
C PHE A 652 38.77 -3.19 13.81
N TRP A 653 39.32 -3.90 14.79
CA TRP A 653 38.65 -4.68 15.82
C TRP A 653 38.03 -3.81 16.93
N ALA A 654 36.94 -4.35 17.47
CA ALA A 654 36.59 -4.45 18.89
C ALA A 654 36.07 -3.24 19.70
N MET A 655 35.12 -3.62 20.56
CA MET A 655 34.87 -3.14 21.93
C MET A 655 33.87 -1.99 22.13
N LYS A 656 32.62 -2.32 22.49
CA LYS A 656 32.18 -2.39 23.90
C LYS A 656 30.71 -2.81 24.04
N ARG A 657 30.50 -3.85 24.87
CA ARG A 657 29.24 -4.14 25.56
C ARG A 657 29.06 -3.17 26.73
N SER A 658 27.85 -2.64 26.91
CA SER A 658 27.26 -2.14 28.18
C SER A 658 25.77 -1.90 27.91
N ARG A 659 24.84 -2.75 28.32
CA ARG A 659 24.09 -2.77 29.60
C ARG A 659 23.48 -1.42 30.04
N SER A 660 22.17 -1.50 30.38
CA SER A 660 21.26 -0.56 31.07
C SER A 660 20.89 0.72 30.29
N PHE A 661 19.65 1.19 30.15
CA PHE A 661 18.37 1.03 30.87
C PHE A 661 17.19 0.94 29.88
#